data_AF-A0A3M0AE30-F1
#
_entry.id   AF-A0A3M0AE30-F1
#
_cell.length_a   1.000
_cell.length_b   1.000
_cell.length_c   1.000
_cell.angle_alpha   90.00
_cell.angle_beta   90.00
_cell.angle_gamma   90.00
#
_symmetry.space_group_name_H-M   'P 1'
#
loop_
_entity.id
_entity.type
_entity.pdbx_description
1 polymer ?
#
loop_
_entity_poly.entity_id
_entity_poly.type
_entity_poly.pdbx_seq_one_letter_code
_entity_poly.pdbx_strand_id
1 'polypeptide(L)'
;MLKKPFKIALIALGVAAGVATVATIAVVAKQKKDLRNYRAYIESVSSVDKLLPTDVEQFDGDIKPNDLPKDKKGISKIKIKDYEEALNKAKKVTRSKDINAAKKELEKAVEILKNSVVIGTSTAELAKLKYYIAQVEIEKLLKDVEQSNVKPLPENTPKGKKVIWKDKVLEYQKALDVAKAVTEETKAAQAKKDLEKAVENLISEIVTGTSEKNLDALKFVINQIENDIITLLSDVQIIDGTPKAEDIAQGTKAIAKSEKEAMENAIKTAKEVTDETKAEQAKKDLEAAFDKFKNSIVVGISTAELQLLQALISQVKTENILKDVLRVDGEIKPDEISEDLKAISKQTAEALEQALADAEKVTVETEAEAARTKLQNAFDKAKGEIVQGKSTKNIDELKAFLETFKPEQIKKDLNLLIIDKDPLLAKDIPQGRKGISKKYWDKFVAAWNKASEVTKDSLAKAAKDEFSPVVAETHSHVLTGTYAPNVDKLKGELIKYSPDKILKGVTEMVHSTHEPMEILEGKKEILQAHADEYRAEWQRLMKIDLESEAIQGLKDLNKAKLLVHSRIVHGKASAKYLEIKKLLMDNTTDKIKASYSNLEIYLTNNIDAGEVAPGTHGVTQRWIDFYTHKWNQFFNQLKTNEDATDKLKNEIQHQINEFKTRIVKGTGTTLQPSLNILQQYTEVKSDGTLQMKDTSQMLSQILNGSPRMDTFVVPKKLNGITIKKIGGKLFSDTDFIRRVKILAEITDVEYEAFVGHTKAPEKAIKYVDFPNCNITFDNRVFADARLENIILPNFAVLSSAMFYGATIERDLVLPDLYLKTIPTYCFQNILVKGDIIFPNNLDIVLEADSFLDATVNGSVFLPDNSVYTNNKAEFDKASTQLDFQPKQM
;
A
#
# COMPACT_ATOMS: atom_id res chain seq x y z
N MET A 1 19.85 88.61 11.95
CA MET A 1 20.05 90.08 12.11
C MET A 1 18.72 90.78 11.82
N LEU A 2 18.41 91.92 12.48
CA LEU A 2 17.36 92.94 12.15
C LEU A 2 15.91 92.40 11.95
N LYS A 3 14.87 92.64 12.76
CA LYS A 3 14.37 93.81 13.53
C LYS A 3 14.11 95.09 12.72
N LYS A 4 12.85 95.34 12.31
CA LYS A 4 11.95 96.42 12.87
C LYS A 4 10.53 96.45 12.23
N PRO A 5 9.53 97.15 12.86
CA PRO A 5 8.09 97.12 12.52
C PRO A 5 7.54 98.45 11.94
N PHE A 6 6.22 98.62 11.74
CA PHE A 6 5.47 99.85 12.12
C PHE A 6 3.93 99.69 12.24
N LYS A 7 3.24 100.72 12.77
CA LYS A 7 1.84 100.75 13.27
C LYS A 7 0.79 101.42 12.36
N ILE A 8 -0.44 100.89 12.43
CA ILE A 8 -1.78 101.54 12.63
C ILE A 8 -1.94 103.07 12.41
N ALA A 9 -2.92 103.45 11.57
CA ALA A 9 -4.04 104.42 11.80
C ALA A 9 -4.66 104.90 10.46
N LEU A 10 -5.89 105.46 10.33
CA LEU A 10 -7.22 105.27 10.94
C LEU A 10 -8.23 106.16 10.12
N ILE A 11 -9.44 105.66 9.77
CA ILE A 11 -10.77 106.35 9.56
C ILE A 11 -10.78 107.83 9.06
N ALA A 12 -11.57 108.29 8.07
CA ALA A 12 -12.75 107.81 7.32
C ALA A 12 -12.62 108.22 5.81
N LEU A 13 -13.63 108.33 4.92
CA LEU A 13 -15.11 108.14 4.88
C LEU A 13 -15.47 107.64 3.45
N GLY A 14 -16.73 107.79 2.95
CA GLY A 14 -16.96 107.80 1.49
C GLY A 14 -18.28 107.27 0.90
N VAL A 15 -19.28 106.87 1.69
CA VAL A 15 -20.72 106.76 1.32
C VAL A 15 -21.16 105.79 0.20
N ALA A 16 -20.35 105.45 -0.82
CA ALA A 16 -20.75 104.55 -1.91
C ALA A 16 -20.70 103.05 -1.55
N ALA A 17 -19.94 102.67 -0.52
CA ALA A 17 -19.77 101.27 -0.12
C ALA A 17 -20.94 100.69 0.70
N GLY A 18 -21.89 101.51 1.15
CA GLY A 18 -23.00 101.08 2.03
C GLY A 18 -23.93 100.04 1.37
N VAL A 19 -24.33 100.29 0.12
CA VAL A 19 -25.24 99.39 -0.62
C VAL A 19 -24.56 98.06 -0.97
N ALA A 20 -23.27 98.10 -1.35
CA ALA A 20 -22.47 96.89 -1.59
C ALA A 20 -22.28 96.05 -0.32
N THR A 21 -22.09 96.69 0.84
CA THR A 21 -21.93 95.99 2.13
C THR A 21 -23.24 95.32 2.56
N VAL A 22 -24.38 96.01 2.46
CA VAL A 22 -25.70 95.42 2.78
C VAL A 22 -26.06 94.29 1.81
N ALA A 23 -25.80 94.45 0.50
CA ALA A 23 -26.00 93.39 -0.48
C ALA A 23 -25.12 92.15 -0.20
N THR A 24 -23.86 92.35 0.19
CA THR A 24 -22.94 91.25 0.52
C THR A 24 -23.36 90.54 1.81
N ILE A 25 -23.80 91.27 2.84
CA ILE A 25 -24.39 90.69 4.06
C ILE A 25 -25.66 89.88 3.72
N ALA A 26 -26.53 90.39 2.85
CA ALA A 26 -27.72 89.67 2.40
C ALA A 26 -27.37 88.38 1.61
N VAL A 27 -26.37 88.43 0.74
CA VAL A 27 -25.87 87.25 0.01
C VAL A 27 -25.28 86.22 0.98
N VAL A 28 -24.44 86.62 1.93
CA VAL A 28 -23.85 85.70 2.93
C VAL A 28 -24.93 85.13 3.86
N ALA A 29 -25.93 85.92 4.25
CA ALA A 29 -27.06 85.45 5.04
C ALA A 29 -27.92 84.43 4.27
N LYS A 30 -28.16 84.67 2.98
CA LYS A 30 -28.84 83.73 2.08
C LYS A 30 -28.05 82.43 1.95
N GLN A 31 -26.75 82.49 1.64
CA GLN A 31 -25.88 81.31 1.58
C GLN A 31 -25.85 80.50 2.89
N LYS A 32 -25.83 81.17 4.05
CA LYS A 32 -25.94 80.52 5.38
C LYS A 32 -27.34 79.94 5.66
N LYS A 33 -28.40 80.45 5.04
CA LYS A 33 -29.75 79.88 5.12
C LYS A 33 -29.85 78.65 4.21
N ASP A 34 -29.37 78.74 2.98
CA ASP A 34 -29.39 77.67 2.00
C ASP A 34 -28.56 76.46 2.48
N LEU A 35 -27.37 76.69 3.07
CA LEU A 35 -26.55 75.62 3.67
C LEU A 35 -27.22 74.98 4.91
N ARG A 36 -27.98 75.73 5.70
CA ARG A 36 -28.74 75.18 6.84
C ARG A 36 -29.90 74.31 6.36
N ASN A 37 -30.68 74.80 5.39
CA ASN A 37 -31.77 74.04 4.77
C ASN A 37 -31.25 72.75 4.10
N TYR A 38 -30.09 72.82 3.45
CA TYR A 38 -29.45 71.66 2.83
C TYR A 38 -28.98 70.62 3.85
N ARG A 39 -28.39 71.05 4.97
CA ARG A 39 -28.03 70.14 6.08
C ARG A 39 -29.26 69.50 6.73
N ALA A 40 -30.34 70.26 6.91
CA ALA A 40 -31.61 69.72 7.40
C ALA A 40 -32.19 68.66 6.43
N TYR A 41 -32.07 68.89 5.12
CA TYR A 41 -32.44 67.88 4.12
C TYR A 41 -31.57 66.62 4.24
N ILE A 42 -30.24 66.74 4.28
CA ILE A 42 -29.32 65.62 4.52
C ILE A 42 -29.69 64.85 5.79
N GLU A 43 -30.07 65.53 6.88
CA GLU A 43 -30.46 64.87 8.13
C GLU A 43 -31.81 64.14 8.04
N SER A 44 -32.75 64.63 7.24
CA SER A 44 -33.99 63.92 6.94
C SER A 44 -33.76 62.63 6.13
N VAL A 45 -32.62 62.53 5.44
CA VAL A 45 -32.20 61.37 4.64
C VAL A 45 -30.82 60.84 5.09
N SER A 46 -30.54 60.82 6.40
CA SER A 46 -29.19 60.50 6.89
C SER A 46 -28.87 59.00 7.05
N SER A 47 -29.87 58.11 6.94
CA SER A 47 -29.72 56.65 6.95
C SER A 47 -30.72 55.97 6.01
N VAL A 48 -30.47 54.71 5.68
CA VAL A 48 -31.38 53.86 4.88
C VAL A 48 -32.69 53.59 5.64
N ASP A 49 -32.61 53.35 6.95
CA ASP A 49 -33.73 53.02 7.83
C ASP A 49 -34.77 54.16 7.95
N LYS A 50 -34.38 55.40 7.65
CA LYS A 50 -35.30 56.55 7.57
C LYS A 50 -36.08 56.61 6.24
N LEU A 51 -35.63 55.88 5.21
CA LEU A 51 -36.17 55.94 3.85
C LEU A 51 -36.93 54.70 3.43
N LEU A 52 -36.52 53.52 3.92
CA LEU A 52 -37.13 52.24 3.62
C LEU A 52 -38.03 51.79 4.78
N PRO A 53 -39.17 51.14 4.50
CA PRO A 53 -39.93 50.42 5.52
C PRO A 53 -39.09 49.38 6.26
N THR A 54 -39.39 49.15 7.53
CA THR A 54 -38.66 48.19 8.40
C THR A 54 -38.81 46.73 7.99
N ASP A 55 -39.68 46.42 7.03
CA ASP A 55 -39.92 45.08 6.47
C ASP A 55 -39.25 44.85 5.10
N VAL A 56 -38.34 45.74 4.67
CA VAL A 56 -37.52 45.57 3.47
C VAL A 56 -36.22 44.83 3.81
N GLU A 57 -36.06 43.61 3.29
CA GLU A 57 -34.86 42.79 3.45
C GLU A 57 -33.79 43.13 2.38
N GLN A 58 -32.51 42.92 2.70
CA GLN A 58 -31.38 43.32 1.85
C GLN A 58 -30.70 42.12 1.19
N PHE A 59 -30.53 42.15 -0.13
CA PHE A 59 -30.03 41.03 -0.94
C PHE A 59 -28.77 41.41 -1.74
N ASP A 60 -27.88 40.45 -1.94
CA ASP A 60 -26.71 40.60 -2.79
C ASP A 60 -27.09 40.35 -4.27
N GLY A 61 -26.71 41.28 -5.16
CA GLY A 61 -27.12 41.26 -6.57
C GLY A 61 -28.45 41.97 -6.85
N ASP A 62 -28.89 41.99 -8.12
CA ASP A 62 -30.21 42.50 -8.51
C ASP A 62 -31.31 41.48 -8.18
N ILE A 63 -32.46 41.97 -7.68
CA ILE A 63 -33.59 41.14 -7.26
C ILE A 63 -34.83 41.42 -8.12
N LYS A 64 -35.58 40.38 -8.51
CA LYS A 64 -36.82 40.50 -9.31
C LYS A 64 -38.04 40.10 -8.48
N PRO A 65 -39.26 40.55 -8.85
CA PRO A 65 -40.49 40.20 -8.11
C PRO A 65 -40.73 38.70 -7.91
N ASN A 66 -40.31 37.87 -8.87
CA ASN A 66 -40.48 36.41 -8.79
C ASN A 66 -39.41 35.69 -7.94
N ASP A 67 -38.33 36.39 -7.55
CA ASP A 67 -37.29 35.84 -6.67
C ASP A 67 -37.68 35.94 -5.19
N LEU A 68 -38.70 36.75 -4.87
CA LEU A 68 -39.22 36.95 -3.52
C LEU A 68 -40.55 36.22 -3.32
N PRO A 69 -40.79 35.59 -2.15
CA PRO A 69 -42.10 35.09 -1.75
C PRO A 69 -43.15 36.19 -1.80
N LYS A 70 -44.40 35.83 -2.11
CA LYS A 70 -45.51 36.76 -2.20
C LYS A 70 -45.59 37.70 -0.98
N ASP A 71 -45.80 38.98 -1.24
CA ASP A 71 -45.99 40.05 -0.25
C ASP A 71 -44.75 40.41 0.61
N LYS A 72 -43.60 39.75 0.41
CA LYS A 72 -42.30 40.14 1.01
C LYS A 72 -41.64 41.29 0.25
N LYS A 73 -40.91 42.16 0.94
CA LYS A 73 -40.17 43.28 0.30
C LYS A 73 -38.66 43.03 0.35
N GLY A 74 -37.98 43.31 -0.75
CA GLY A 74 -36.52 43.21 -0.85
C GLY A 74 -35.89 44.36 -1.63
N ILE A 75 -34.62 44.65 -1.34
CA ILE A 75 -33.81 45.61 -2.10
C ILE A 75 -32.38 45.08 -2.29
N SER A 76 -31.77 45.42 -3.42
CA SER A 76 -30.36 45.13 -3.67
C SER A 76 -29.43 46.00 -2.82
N LYS A 77 -28.43 45.40 -2.18
CA LYS A 77 -27.35 46.13 -1.49
C LYS A 77 -26.56 47.06 -2.42
N ILE A 78 -26.54 46.78 -3.73
CA ILE A 78 -25.92 47.68 -4.72
C ILE A 78 -26.63 49.05 -4.72
N LYS A 79 -27.96 49.06 -4.66
CA LYS A 79 -28.76 50.30 -4.65
C LYS A 79 -28.63 51.06 -3.33
N ILE A 80 -28.44 50.34 -2.22
CA ILE A 80 -28.08 50.94 -0.93
C ILE A 80 -26.72 51.63 -1.03
N LYS A 81 -25.70 50.96 -1.59
CA LYS A 81 -24.35 51.52 -1.77
C LYS A 81 -24.35 52.75 -2.67
N ASP A 82 -25.05 52.70 -3.81
CA ASP A 82 -25.21 53.85 -4.73
C ASP A 82 -25.75 55.09 -4.00
N TYR A 83 -26.74 54.88 -3.11
CA TYR A 83 -27.31 55.93 -2.27
C TYR A 83 -26.35 56.41 -1.17
N GLU A 84 -25.64 55.52 -0.48
CA GLU A 84 -24.67 55.90 0.55
C GLU A 84 -23.50 56.70 -0.03
N GLU A 85 -23.03 56.37 -1.23
CA GLU A 85 -22.03 57.15 -1.96
C GLU A 85 -22.55 58.56 -2.30
N ALA A 86 -23.78 58.67 -2.80
CA ALA A 86 -24.42 59.97 -3.06
C ALA A 86 -24.62 60.80 -1.77
N LEU A 87 -25.03 60.17 -0.66
CA LEU A 87 -25.18 60.80 0.65
C LEU A 87 -23.83 61.29 1.21
N ASN A 88 -22.78 60.49 1.06
CA ASN A 88 -21.43 60.85 1.48
C ASN A 88 -20.83 61.97 0.61
N LYS A 89 -21.18 62.03 -0.68
CA LYS A 89 -20.85 63.15 -1.58
C LYS A 89 -21.59 64.43 -1.16
N ALA A 90 -22.88 64.34 -0.85
CA ALA A 90 -23.69 65.44 -0.36
C ALA A 90 -23.18 66.03 0.97
N LYS A 91 -22.84 65.17 1.94
CA LYS A 91 -22.25 65.56 3.25
C LYS A 91 -20.96 66.39 3.12
N LYS A 92 -20.21 66.26 2.02
CA LYS A 92 -18.95 66.99 1.77
C LYS A 92 -19.14 68.40 1.17
N VAL A 93 -20.35 68.81 0.81
CA VAL A 93 -20.59 70.11 0.18
C VAL A 93 -20.56 71.25 1.21
N THR A 94 -19.57 72.14 1.06
CA THR A 94 -19.33 73.29 1.94
C THR A 94 -19.62 74.64 1.30
N ARG A 95 -19.85 74.68 -0.02
CA ARG A 95 -20.00 75.91 -0.81
C ARG A 95 -21.42 76.04 -1.35
N SER A 96 -22.03 77.22 -1.14
CA SER A 96 -23.44 77.45 -1.47
C SER A 96 -23.81 77.28 -2.94
N LYS A 97 -22.87 77.51 -3.87
CA LYS A 97 -23.11 77.36 -5.32
C LYS A 97 -23.28 75.89 -5.75
N ASP A 98 -22.70 74.97 -4.99
CA ASP A 98 -22.66 73.54 -5.33
C ASP A 98 -23.83 72.76 -4.69
N ILE A 99 -24.57 73.40 -3.76
CA ILE A 99 -25.73 72.84 -3.04
C ILE A 99 -26.80 72.30 -4.00
N ASN A 100 -27.21 73.07 -5.00
CA ASN A 100 -28.33 72.68 -5.85
C ASN A 100 -28.03 71.43 -6.69
N ALA A 101 -26.79 71.29 -7.16
CA ALA A 101 -26.35 70.11 -7.91
C ALA A 101 -26.31 68.87 -7.00
N ALA A 102 -25.68 68.97 -5.83
CA ALA A 102 -25.56 67.86 -4.91
C ALA A 102 -26.89 67.49 -4.22
N LYS A 103 -27.81 68.45 -4.03
CA LYS A 103 -29.18 68.18 -3.58
C LYS A 103 -29.94 67.38 -4.63
N LYS A 104 -29.91 67.80 -5.89
CA LYS A 104 -30.56 67.10 -7.01
C LYS A 104 -30.00 65.69 -7.22
N GLU A 105 -28.70 65.51 -7.04
CA GLU A 105 -28.04 64.20 -7.10
C GLU A 105 -28.49 63.27 -5.96
N LEU A 106 -28.55 63.78 -4.72
CA LEU A 106 -29.05 63.03 -3.57
C LEU A 106 -30.54 62.73 -3.66
N GLU A 107 -31.37 63.69 -4.11
CA GLU A 107 -32.80 63.50 -4.37
C GLU A 107 -33.04 62.37 -5.36
N LYS A 108 -32.29 62.35 -6.47
CA LYS A 108 -32.33 61.28 -7.46
C LYS A 108 -31.90 59.92 -6.87
N ALA A 109 -30.88 59.89 -6.02
CA ALA A 109 -30.43 58.66 -5.35
C ALA A 109 -31.47 58.13 -4.35
N VAL A 110 -32.13 59.02 -3.58
CA VAL A 110 -33.24 58.69 -2.67
C VAL A 110 -34.44 58.13 -3.45
N GLU A 111 -34.78 58.72 -4.59
CA GLU A 111 -35.86 58.26 -5.46
C GLU A 111 -35.54 56.88 -6.07
N ILE A 112 -34.32 56.69 -6.59
CA ILE A 112 -33.86 55.39 -7.08
C ILE A 112 -33.92 54.32 -5.98
N LEU A 113 -33.45 54.63 -4.76
CA LEU A 113 -33.46 53.70 -3.64
C LEU A 113 -34.90 53.25 -3.31
N LYS A 114 -35.84 54.19 -3.19
CA LYS A 114 -37.25 53.88 -2.89
C LYS A 114 -37.92 53.08 -4.00
N ASN A 115 -37.66 53.42 -5.26
CA ASN A 115 -38.23 52.74 -6.42
C ASN A 115 -37.53 51.39 -6.72
N SER A 116 -36.40 51.09 -6.07
CA SER A 116 -35.71 49.80 -6.15
C SER A 116 -36.20 48.77 -5.13
N VAL A 117 -37.16 49.12 -4.27
CA VAL A 117 -37.84 48.15 -3.39
C VAL A 117 -38.77 47.29 -4.22
N VAL A 118 -38.48 46.00 -4.26
CA VAL A 118 -39.26 45.00 -4.99
C VAL A 118 -40.20 44.31 -4.01
N ILE A 119 -41.48 44.22 -4.38
CA ILE A 119 -42.47 43.39 -3.68
C ILE A 119 -42.55 42.05 -4.39
N GLY A 120 -42.45 40.97 -3.61
CA GLY A 120 -42.52 39.62 -4.11
C GLY A 120 -43.90 39.27 -4.65
N THR A 121 -43.92 38.67 -5.84
CA THR A 121 -45.12 38.20 -6.53
C THR A 121 -45.20 36.67 -6.55
N SER A 122 -44.16 35.98 -6.07
CA SER A 122 -44.06 34.53 -6.19
C SER A 122 -44.86 33.79 -5.12
N THR A 123 -45.98 33.16 -5.53
CA THR A 123 -46.64 32.13 -4.73
C THR A 123 -45.92 30.78 -4.78
N ALA A 124 -44.87 30.68 -5.60
CA ALA A 124 -44.12 29.46 -5.88
C ALA A 124 -43.22 29.06 -4.70
N GLU A 125 -43.23 27.76 -4.41
CA GLU A 125 -42.40 27.08 -3.42
C GLU A 125 -40.90 27.22 -3.76
N LEU A 126 -40.53 27.31 -5.04
CA LEU A 126 -39.14 27.53 -5.45
C LEU A 126 -38.58 28.87 -4.96
N ALA A 127 -39.39 29.93 -4.93
CA ALA A 127 -38.98 31.21 -4.35
C ALA A 127 -38.88 31.13 -2.82
N LYS A 128 -39.79 30.40 -2.15
CA LYS A 128 -39.73 30.16 -0.70
C LYS A 128 -38.47 29.38 -0.31
N LEU A 129 -38.07 28.39 -1.12
CA LEU A 129 -36.84 27.62 -0.94
C LEU A 129 -35.59 28.50 -1.09
N LYS A 130 -35.47 29.25 -2.20
CA LYS A 130 -34.33 30.17 -2.43
C LYS A 130 -34.19 31.21 -1.32
N TYR A 131 -35.32 31.79 -0.90
CA TYR A 131 -35.37 32.70 0.24
C TYR A 131 -34.88 32.04 1.53
N TYR A 132 -35.34 30.82 1.84
CA TYR A 132 -34.93 30.10 3.03
C TYR A 132 -33.43 29.78 3.02
N ILE A 133 -32.89 29.28 1.90
CA ILE A 133 -31.45 29.01 1.68
C ILE A 133 -30.59 30.22 2.08
N ALA A 134 -30.99 31.44 1.69
CA ALA A 134 -30.24 32.66 2.00
C ALA A 134 -30.26 33.04 3.50
N GLN A 135 -31.22 32.54 4.29
CA GLN A 135 -31.28 32.77 5.74
C GLN A 135 -30.43 31.76 6.53
N VAL A 136 -30.14 30.59 5.96
CA VAL A 136 -29.52 29.45 6.67
C VAL A 136 -28.08 29.16 6.23
N GLU A 137 -27.38 30.16 5.69
CA GLU A 137 -25.95 30.04 5.37
C GLU A 137 -25.13 29.61 6.61
N ILE A 138 -24.13 28.76 6.40
CA ILE A 138 -23.47 28.03 7.49
C ILE A 138 -22.69 28.98 8.42
N GLU A 139 -22.19 30.09 7.87
CA GLU A 139 -21.55 31.21 8.55
C GLU A 139 -22.52 31.99 9.46
N LYS A 140 -23.82 31.98 9.15
CA LYS A 140 -24.86 32.58 9.99
C LYS A 140 -25.27 31.63 11.12
N LEU A 141 -25.44 30.35 10.81
CA LEU A 141 -25.89 29.33 11.78
C LEU A 141 -24.81 28.98 12.83
N LEU A 142 -23.55 28.85 12.41
CA LEU A 142 -22.43 28.46 13.26
C LEU A 142 -21.60 29.65 13.74
N LYS A 143 -22.19 30.85 13.75
CA LYS A 143 -21.55 32.03 14.32
C LYS A 143 -21.26 31.78 15.81
N ASP A 144 -20.01 32.02 16.20
CA ASP A 144 -19.50 31.80 17.56
C ASP A 144 -19.57 30.32 18.03
N VAL A 145 -19.56 29.36 17.07
CA VAL A 145 -19.48 27.90 17.32
C VAL A 145 -18.22 27.33 16.68
N GLU A 146 -17.35 26.71 17.49
CA GLU A 146 -16.18 26.01 16.97
C GLU A 146 -16.51 24.62 16.44
N GLN A 147 -15.75 24.13 15.46
CA GLN A 147 -15.97 22.82 14.84
C GLN A 147 -14.88 21.82 15.27
N SER A 148 -15.29 20.68 15.84
CA SER A 148 -14.42 19.62 16.33
C SER A 148 -14.49 18.36 15.45
N ASN A 149 -13.37 17.66 15.28
CA ASN A 149 -13.33 16.33 14.63
C ASN A 149 -13.90 15.22 15.53
N VAL A 150 -13.86 15.42 16.85
CA VAL A 150 -14.41 14.50 17.86
C VAL A 150 -15.79 14.98 18.28
N LYS A 151 -16.74 14.06 18.48
CA LYS A 151 -18.07 14.41 19.02
C LYS A 151 -17.89 15.12 20.38
N PRO A 152 -18.28 16.40 20.52
CA PRO A 152 -18.10 17.12 21.78
C PRO A 152 -19.04 16.57 22.85
N LEU A 153 -18.57 16.57 24.10
CA LEU A 153 -19.35 16.25 25.29
C LEU A 153 -19.35 17.48 26.21
N PRO A 154 -20.48 17.86 26.83
CA PRO A 154 -20.57 19.07 27.66
C PRO A 154 -19.48 19.14 28.74
N GLU A 155 -19.28 18.03 29.47
CA GLU A 155 -18.33 17.89 30.58
C GLU A 155 -16.85 17.93 30.16
N ASN A 156 -16.56 17.69 28.87
CA ASN A 156 -15.22 17.77 28.30
C ASN A 156 -15.00 19.07 27.51
N THR A 157 -16.02 19.93 27.41
CA THR A 157 -15.96 21.20 26.67
C THR A 157 -15.87 22.37 27.66
N PRO A 158 -14.98 23.36 27.47
CA PRO A 158 -14.83 24.49 28.40
C PRO A 158 -16.14 25.25 28.65
N LYS A 159 -16.39 25.66 29.89
CA LYS A 159 -17.64 26.31 30.30
C LYS A 159 -18.01 27.50 29.41
N GLY A 160 -19.20 27.45 28.83
CA GLY A 160 -19.74 28.50 27.95
C GLY A 160 -19.24 28.49 26.51
N LYS A 161 -18.25 27.67 26.17
CA LYS A 161 -17.77 27.49 24.80
C LYS A 161 -18.76 26.62 24.01
N LYS A 162 -19.14 27.05 22.81
CA LYS A 162 -19.99 26.27 21.90
C LYS A 162 -19.15 25.51 20.89
N VAL A 163 -19.39 24.21 20.78
CA VAL A 163 -18.67 23.31 19.86
C VAL A 163 -19.67 22.40 19.14
N ILE A 164 -19.47 22.17 17.85
CA ILE A 164 -20.21 21.20 17.05
C ILE A 164 -19.27 20.18 16.41
N TRP A 165 -19.76 18.97 16.17
CA TRP A 165 -19.00 17.92 15.46
C TRP A 165 -19.01 18.17 13.94
N LYS A 166 -17.84 18.18 13.29
CA LYS A 166 -17.69 18.44 11.85
C LYS A 166 -18.53 17.52 10.96
N ASP A 167 -18.76 16.27 11.37
CA ASP A 167 -19.60 15.34 10.60
C ASP A 167 -21.05 15.86 10.48
N LYS A 168 -21.57 16.56 11.49
CA LYS A 168 -22.90 17.20 11.46
C LYS A 168 -22.92 18.47 10.60
N VAL A 169 -21.81 19.21 10.58
CA VAL A 169 -21.60 20.33 9.65
C VAL A 169 -21.61 19.81 8.20
N LEU A 170 -21.00 18.65 7.92
CA LEU A 170 -20.96 18.03 6.61
C LEU A 170 -22.31 17.41 6.19
N GLU A 171 -23.04 16.77 7.11
CA GLU A 171 -24.43 16.33 6.88
C GLU A 171 -25.33 17.51 6.47
N TYR A 172 -25.21 18.63 7.19
CA TYR A 172 -25.94 19.86 6.87
C TYR A 172 -25.55 20.43 5.49
N GLN A 173 -24.26 20.54 5.20
CA GLN A 173 -23.78 21.09 3.92
C GLN A 173 -24.33 20.30 2.73
N LYS A 174 -24.40 18.96 2.83
CA LYS A 174 -25.02 18.10 1.79
C LYS A 174 -26.50 18.43 1.58
N ALA A 175 -27.27 18.64 2.66
CA ALA A 175 -28.67 19.05 2.55
C ALA A 175 -28.84 20.44 1.93
N LEU A 176 -27.97 21.39 2.29
CA LEU A 176 -27.94 22.73 1.71
C LEU A 176 -27.59 22.73 0.20
N ASP A 177 -26.65 21.87 -0.22
CA ASP A 177 -26.26 21.76 -1.62
C ASP A 177 -27.35 21.06 -2.46
N VAL A 178 -28.01 20.03 -1.92
CA VAL A 178 -29.22 19.44 -2.53
C VAL A 178 -30.32 20.49 -2.70
N ALA A 179 -30.58 21.29 -1.66
CA ALA A 179 -31.56 22.37 -1.70
C ALA A 179 -31.23 23.45 -2.76
N LYS A 180 -29.95 23.85 -2.87
CA LYS A 180 -29.46 24.78 -3.90
C LYS A 180 -29.60 24.24 -5.32
N ALA A 181 -29.49 22.92 -5.50
CA ALA A 181 -29.62 22.25 -6.80
C ALA A 181 -31.07 22.14 -7.30
N VAL A 182 -32.09 22.38 -6.46
CA VAL A 182 -33.49 22.30 -6.88
C VAL A 182 -33.88 23.49 -7.76
N THR A 183 -34.22 23.17 -9.00
CA THR A 183 -34.73 24.13 -10.01
C THR A 183 -36.20 23.90 -10.37
N GLU A 184 -36.79 22.78 -9.92
CA GLU A 184 -38.16 22.39 -10.21
C GLU A 184 -39.15 22.82 -9.11
N GLU A 185 -40.25 23.44 -9.52
CA GLU A 185 -41.29 23.97 -8.64
C GLU A 185 -41.91 22.90 -7.72
N THR A 186 -42.20 21.72 -8.27
CA THR A 186 -42.84 20.60 -7.56
C THR A 186 -41.98 19.98 -6.47
N LYS A 187 -40.64 20.11 -6.57
CA LYS A 187 -39.68 19.55 -5.60
C LYS A 187 -39.33 20.54 -4.49
N ALA A 188 -39.56 21.84 -4.70
CA ALA A 188 -39.07 22.89 -3.83
C ALA A 188 -39.65 22.87 -2.40
N ALA A 189 -40.94 22.54 -2.25
CA ALA A 189 -41.57 22.43 -0.93
C ALA A 189 -40.92 21.34 -0.06
N GLN A 190 -40.64 20.17 -0.66
CA GLN A 190 -40.02 19.05 0.04
C GLN A 190 -38.56 19.36 0.37
N ALA A 191 -37.79 19.89 -0.59
CA ALA A 191 -36.41 20.30 -0.35
C ALA A 191 -36.27 21.40 0.72
N LYS A 192 -37.24 22.31 0.82
CA LYS A 192 -37.31 23.30 1.91
C LYS A 192 -37.51 22.62 3.26
N LYS A 193 -38.47 21.69 3.35
CA LYS A 193 -38.76 20.93 4.58
C LYS A 193 -37.58 20.06 5.03
N ASP A 194 -36.87 19.45 4.09
CA ASP A 194 -35.68 18.65 4.39
C ASP A 194 -34.51 19.52 4.85
N LEU A 195 -34.33 20.72 4.26
CA LEU A 195 -33.35 21.69 4.74
C LEU A 195 -33.72 22.24 6.13
N GLU A 196 -34.99 22.55 6.39
CA GLU A 196 -35.49 22.95 7.73
C GLU A 196 -35.12 21.91 8.79
N LYS A 197 -35.39 20.62 8.51
CA LYS A 197 -35.01 19.51 9.39
C LYS A 197 -33.48 19.38 9.57
N ALA A 198 -32.70 19.65 8.52
CA ALA A 198 -31.24 19.62 8.61
C ALA A 198 -30.70 20.77 9.47
N VAL A 199 -31.32 21.97 9.43
CA VAL A 199 -31.00 23.10 10.31
C VAL A 199 -31.33 22.78 11.77
N GLU A 200 -32.50 22.21 12.05
CA GLU A 200 -32.89 21.78 13.40
C GLU A 200 -31.91 20.75 13.97
N ASN A 201 -31.54 19.75 13.18
CA ASN A 201 -30.53 18.76 13.55
C ASN A 201 -29.17 19.41 13.84
N LEU A 202 -28.67 20.29 12.95
CA LEU A 202 -27.40 20.99 13.12
C LEU A 202 -27.37 21.79 14.43
N ILE A 203 -28.43 22.56 14.71
CA ILE A 203 -28.51 23.40 15.92
C ILE A 203 -28.58 22.54 17.18
N SER A 204 -29.31 21.41 17.14
CA SER A 204 -29.44 20.52 18.31
C SER A 204 -28.16 19.76 18.69
N GLU A 205 -27.21 19.60 17.77
CA GLU A 205 -25.89 18.99 18.03
C GLU A 205 -24.82 20.04 18.45
N ILE A 206 -25.18 21.32 18.64
CA ILE A 206 -24.30 22.33 19.23
C ILE A 206 -24.20 22.10 20.74
N VAL A 207 -23.06 21.58 21.18
CA VAL A 207 -22.75 21.37 22.60
C VAL A 207 -22.22 22.65 23.21
N THR A 208 -22.87 23.14 24.26
CA THR A 208 -22.32 24.18 25.13
C THR A 208 -21.58 23.53 26.28
N GLY A 209 -20.30 23.84 26.44
CA GLY A 209 -19.46 23.26 27.48
C GLY A 209 -19.86 23.67 28.88
N THR A 210 -19.63 22.75 29.82
CA THR A 210 -19.89 22.91 31.25
C THR A 210 -18.64 22.76 32.12
N SER A 211 -17.48 22.40 31.53
CA SER A 211 -16.27 22.13 32.31
C SER A 211 -15.65 23.40 32.89
N GLU A 212 -15.50 23.42 34.20
CA GLU A 212 -14.78 24.46 34.96
C GLU A 212 -13.30 24.10 35.19
N LYS A 213 -12.81 23.00 34.61
CA LYS A 213 -11.46 22.48 34.81
C LYS A 213 -10.57 22.70 33.58
N ASN A 214 -9.43 23.33 33.80
CA ASN A 214 -8.36 23.51 32.82
C ASN A 214 -7.82 22.16 32.31
N LEU A 215 -7.79 21.11 33.15
CA LEU A 215 -7.36 19.77 32.76
C LEU A 215 -8.25 19.14 31.69
N ASP A 216 -9.57 19.35 31.76
CA ASP A 216 -10.49 18.80 30.76
C ASP A 216 -10.47 19.63 29.48
N ALA A 217 -10.30 20.96 29.59
CA ALA A 217 -9.99 21.83 28.46
C ALA A 217 -8.68 21.44 27.74
N LEU A 218 -7.65 21.04 28.48
CA LEU A 218 -6.38 20.55 27.93
C LEU A 218 -6.57 19.21 27.20
N LYS A 219 -7.27 18.24 27.79
CA LYS A 219 -7.60 16.95 27.12
C LYS A 219 -8.36 17.17 25.81
N PHE A 220 -9.30 18.11 25.80
CA PHE A 220 -10.05 18.47 24.59
C PHE A 220 -9.11 18.98 23.48
N VAL A 221 -8.23 19.93 23.80
CA VAL A 221 -7.28 20.49 22.82
C VAL A 221 -6.26 19.45 22.35
N ILE A 222 -5.77 18.57 23.23
CA ILE A 222 -4.93 17.42 22.86
C ILE A 222 -5.64 16.54 21.82
N ASN A 223 -6.87 16.11 22.09
CA ASN A 223 -7.63 15.26 21.18
C ASN A 223 -7.94 15.96 19.84
N GLN A 224 -8.23 17.26 19.86
CA GLN A 224 -8.46 18.04 18.65
C GLN A 224 -7.19 18.09 17.76
N ILE A 225 -6.05 18.43 18.37
CA ILE A 225 -4.76 18.58 17.69
C ILE A 225 -4.26 17.23 17.14
N GLU A 226 -4.40 16.13 17.89
CA GLU A 226 -4.02 14.80 17.37
C GLU A 226 -4.80 14.43 16.10
N ASN A 227 -6.10 14.74 16.04
CA ASN A 227 -6.92 14.49 14.84
C ASN A 227 -6.60 15.46 13.68
N ASP A 228 -6.34 16.73 13.96
CA ASP A 228 -5.93 17.68 12.93
C ASP A 228 -4.53 17.35 12.37
N ILE A 229 -3.60 16.79 13.16
CA ILE A 229 -2.30 16.29 12.68
C ILE A 229 -2.47 15.09 11.73
N ILE A 230 -3.31 14.12 12.08
CA ILE A 230 -3.62 12.98 11.18
C ILE A 230 -4.16 13.49 9.84
N THR A 231 -5.02 14.49 9.88
CA THR A 231 -5.59 15.13 8.68
C THR A 231 -4.50 15.87 7.88
N LEU A 232 -3.70 16.71 8.54
CA LEU A 232 -2.65 17.52 7.93
C LEU A 232 -1.52 16.68 7.32
N LEU A 233 -1.19 15.52 7.90
CA LEU A 233 -0.12 14.64 7.40
C LEU A 233 -0.57 13.65 6.33
N SER A 234 -1.87 13.58 6.01
CA SER A 234 -2.41 12.61 5.05
C SER A 234 -1.86 12.76 3.62
N ASP A 235 -1.39 13.96 3.25
CA ASP A 235 -0.76 14.28 1.96
C ASP A 235 0.63 14.93 2.08
N VAL A 236 1.29 14.81 3.24
CA VAL A 236 2.60 15.41 3.52
C VAL A 236 3.70 14.34 3.64
N GLN A 237 4.74 14.46 2.81
CA GLN A 237 5.93 13.63 2.90
C GLN A 237 6.78 14.02 4.12
N ILE A 238 7.17 13.03 4.92
CA ILE A 238 8.08 13.26 6.06
C ILE A 238 9.50 12.96 5.56
N ILE A 239 10.37 13.98 5.58
CA ILE A 239 11.74 13.87 5.06
C ILE A 239 12.79 14.15 6.15
N ASP A 240 13.98 13.58 6.00
CA ASP A 240 15.12 13.91 6.84
C ASP A 240 15.75 15.24 6.36
N GLY A 241 15.91 16.21 7.27
CA GLY A 241 16.39 17.56 6.96
C GLY A 241 15.27 18.60 6.79
N THR A 242 15.64 19.84 6.52
CA THR A 242 14.68 20.95 6.31
C THR A 242 14.18 20.95 4.86
N PRO A 243 12.87 20.82 4.61
CA PRO A 243 12.32 20.87 3.26
C PRO A 243 12.54 22.23 2.59
N LYS A 244 12.92 22.20 1.32
CA LYS A 244 12.88 23.37 0.42
C LYS A 244 11.88 23.12 -0.69
N ALA A 245 11.14 24.17 -1.09
CA ALA A 245 10.10 24.04 -2.12
C ALA A 245 10.66 23.57 -3.48
N GLU A 246 11.89 23.99 -3.82
CA GLU A 246 12.61 23.60 -5.04
C GLU A 246 12.98 22.11 -5.11
N ASP A 247 13.17 21.45 -3.95
CA ASP A 247 13.53 20.04 -3.84
C ASP A 247 12.29 19.10 -3.80
N ILE A 248 11.07 19.67 -3.86
CA ILE A 248 9.80 18.97 -3.67
C ILE A 248 8.91 19.11 -4.92
N ALA A 249 8.23 18.03 -5.31
CA ALA A 249 7.36 18.00 -6.48
C ALA A 249 6.23 19.04 -6.42
N GLN A 250 5.88 19.62 -7.57
CA GLN A 250 4.86 20.65 -7.65
C GLN A 250 3.53 20.13 -7.09
N GLY A 251 3.04 20.80 -6.05
CA GLY A 251 1.77 20.45 -5.39
C GLY A 251 1.84 19.29 -4.40
N THR A 252 2.98 18.59 -4.23
CA THR A 252 3.17 17.75 -3.04
C THR A 252 3.62 18.61 -1.87
N LYS A 253 3.40 18.14 -0.65
CA LYS A 253 3.84 18.80 0.58
C LYS A 253 4.93 17.97 1.23
N ALA A 254 5.85 18.61 1.94
CA ALA A 254 6.77 17.92 2.84
C ALA A 254 6.95 18.66 4.17
N ILE A 255 7.35 17.91 5.20
CA ILE A 255 7.73 18.43 6.52
C ILE A 255 9.02 17.75 6.99
N ALA A 256 9.85 18.49 7.71
CA ALA A 256 11.02 17.93 8.38
C ALA A 256 10.57 16.93 9.46
N LYS A 257 11.19 15.75 9.49
CA LYS A 257 10.97 14.72 10.52
C LYS A 257 11.16 15.26 11.93
N SER A 258 12.14 16.14 12.15
CA SER A 258 12.40 16.80 13.43
C SER A 258 11.24 17.69 13.92
N GLU A 259 10.46 18.29 13.00
CA GLU A 259 9.30 19.12 13.35
C GLU A 259 8.10 18.25 13.73
N LYS A 260 7.94 17.08 13.08
CA LYS A 260 6.98 16.05 13.51
C LYS A 260 7.33 15.50 14.89
N GLU A 261 8.58 15.13 15.13
CA GLU A 261 9.05 14.64 16.43
C GLU A 261 8.90 15.70 17.53
N ALA A 262 9.15 16.99 17.22
CA ALA A 262 8.91 18.09 18.16
C ALA A 262 7.42 18.20 18.53
N MET A 263 6.51 18.02 17.57
CA MET A 263 5.07 18.07 17.82
C MET A 263 4.56 16.86 18.63
N GLU A 264 5.06 15.65 18.33
CA GLU A 264 4.76 14.44 19.12
C GLU A 264 5.23 14.58 20.58
N ASN A 265 6.40 15.20 20.80
CA ASN A 265 6.89 15.50 22.15
C ASN A 265 6.05 16.58 22.87
N ALA A 266 5.55 17.59 22.16
CA ALA A 266 4.65 18.60 22.74
C ALA A 266 3.32 17.97 23.22
N ILE A 267 2.72 17.09 22.39
CA ILE A 267 1.51 16.33 22.75
C ILE A 267 1.77 15.43 23.97
N LYS A 268 2.90 14.73 23.99
CA LYS A 268 3.29 13.89 25.13
C LYS A 268 3.43 14.71 26.41
N THR A 269 4.14 15.84 26.35
CA THR A 269 4.31 16.76 27.49
C THR A 269 2.97 17.29 28.00
N ALA A 270 2.06 17.65 27.09
CA ALA A 270 0.71 18.07 27.45
C ALA A 270 -0.11 16.95 28.13
N LYS A 271 0.00 15.69 27.66
CA LYS A 271 -0.65 14.51 28.26
C LYS A 271 -0.13 14.17 29.66
N GLU A 272 1.11 14.53 29.99
CA GLU A 272 1.71 14.30 31.31
C GLU A 272 1.25 15.31 32.37
N VAL A 273 0.56 16.39 31.99
CA VAL A 273 0.07 17.40 32.93
C VAL A 273 -1.18 16.93 33.66
N THR A 274 -1.01 16.70 34.97
CA THR A 274 -2.06 16.27 35.91
C THR A 274 -2.44 17.36 36.93
N ASP A 275 -1.84 18.55 36.80
CA ASP A 275 -2.00 19.69 37.70
C ASP A 275 -2.91 20.77 37.08
N GLU A 276 -4.06 21.01 37.73
CA GLU A 276 -5.08 21.98 37.33
C GLU A 276 -4.55 23.41 37.15
N THR A 277 -3.48 23.77 37.88
CA THR A 277 -2.85 25.10 37.80
C THR A 277 -1.89 25.23 36.61
N LYS A 278 -1.38 24.10 36.09
CA LYS A 278 -0.45 24.06 34.95
C LYS A 278 -1.16 23.82 33.62
N ALA A 279 -2.35 23.23 33.64
CA ALA A 279 -3.03 22.77 32.43
C ALA A 279 -3.33 23.89 31.40
N GLU A 280 -3.64 25.11 31.84
CA GLU A 280 -3.86 26.26 30.94
C GLU A 280 -2.56 26.77 30.29
N GLN A 281 -1.39 26.62 30.94
CA GLN A 281 -0.10 26.92 30.29
C GLN A 281 0.26 25.83 29.29
N ALA A 282 0.14 24.56 29.68
CA ALA A 282 0.39 23.43 28.80
C ALA A 282 -0.48 23.42 27.54
N LYS A 283 -1.72 23.93 27.65
CA LYS A 283 -2.61 24.15 26.51
C LYS A 283 -2.04 25.17 25.53
N LYS A 284 -1.59 26.33 26.02
CA LYS A 284 -0.96 27.38 25.21
C LYS A 284 0.34 26.91 24.55
N ASP A 285 1.16 26.18 25.29
CA ASP A 285 2.42 25.63 24.78
C ASP A 285 2.16 24.62 23.65
N LEU A 286 1.12 23.79 23.79
CA LEU A 286 0.69 22.84 22.77
C LEU A 286 0.09 23.53 21.53
N GLU A 287 -0.76 24.54 21.72
CA GLU A 287 -1.34 25.36 20.64
C GLU A 287 -0.22 26.06 19.85
N ALA A 288 0.76 26.65 20.53
CA ALA A 288 1.92 27.30 19.90
C ALA A 288 2.83 26.30 19.15
N ALA A 289 3.05 25.10 19.70
CA ALA A 289 3.77 24.03 19.01
C ALA A 289 3.04 23.59 17.74
N PHE A 290 1.70 23.50 17.78
CA PHE A 290 0.88 23.11 16.65
C PHE A 290 0.89 24.14 15.51
N ASP A 291 0.84 25.42 15.83
CA ASP A 291 0.96 26.47 14.82
C ASP A 291 2.38 26.53 14.21
N LYS A 292 3.44 26.26 14.99
CA LYS A 292 4.79 26.06 14.42
C LYS A 292 4.83 24.87 13.47
N PHE A 293 4.24 23.74 13.86
CA PHE A 293 4.16 22.52 13.05
C PHE A 293 3.46 22.75 11.71
N LYS A 294 2.28 23.42 11.70
CA LYS A 294 1.58 23.80 10.46
C LYS A 294 2.45 24.64 9.53
N ASN A 295 3.12 25.65 10.09
CA ASN A 295 3.95 26.57 9.31
C ASN A 295 5.27 25.96 8.81
N SER A 296 5.62 24.76 9.29
CA SER A 296 6.79 23.99 8.84
C SER A 296 6.49 23.06 7.65
N ILE A 297 5.24 22.99 7.19
CA ILE A 297 4.84 22.26 5.99
C ILE A 297 5.15 23.12 4.76
N VAL A 298 6.00 22.60 3.87
CA VAL A 298 6.42 23.26 2.63
C VAL A 298 5.72 22.61 1.44
N VAL A 299 5.11 23.42 0.57
CA VAL A 299 4.55 22.97 -0.71
C VAL A 299 5.64 23.02 -1.77
N GLY A 300 5.81 21.95 -2.53
CA GLY A 300 6.79 21.88 -3.60
C GLY A 300 6.41 22.64 -4.86
N ILE A 301 7.44 23.02 -5.62
CA ILE A 301 7.34 23.77 -6.88
C ILE A 301 8.13 23.13 -8.04
N SER A 302 8.80 21.98 -7.84
CA SER A 302 9.51 21.27 -8.92
C SER A 302 8.53 20.68 -9.93
N THR A 303 8.60 21.14 -11.17
CA THR A 303 7.87 20.59 -12.31
C THR A 303 8.46 19.24 -12.79
N ALA A 304 7.83 18.63 -13.80
CA ALA A 304 8.00 17.21 -14.12
C ALA A 304 9.31 16.86 -14.86
N GLU A 305 9.93 17.76 -15.63
CA GLU A 305 11.09 17.37 -16.47
C GLU A 305 12.37 17.19 -15.63
N LEU A 306 12.61 18.02 -14.60
CA LEU A 306 13.69 17.79 -13.64
C LEU A 306 13.61 16.40 -12.99
N GLN A 307 12.39 15.93 -12.69
CA GLN A 307 12.15 14.64 -12.07
C GLN A 307 12.38 13.48 -13.04
N LEU A 308 11.95 13.62 -14.30
CA LEU A 308 12.24 12.64 -15.35
C LEU A 308 13.76 12.56 -15.62
N LEU A 309 14.48 13.70 -15.55
CA LEU A 309 15.94 13.73 -15.66
C LEU A 309 16.61 13.03 -14.46
N GLN A 310 16.21 13.34 -13.22
CA GLN A 310 16.73 12.70 -12.01
C GLN A 310 16.46 11.19 -11.97
N ALA A 311 15.28 10.75 -12.43
CA ALA A 311 14.94 9.34 -12.58
C ALA A 311 15.88 8.64 -13.58
N LEU A 312 16.16 9.26 -14.73
CA LEU A 312 17.08 8.73 -15.73
C LEU A 312 18.53 8.69 -15.21
N ILE A 313 19.02 9.75 -14.55
CA ILE A 313 20.35 9.76 -13.90
C ILE A 313 20.47 8.60 -12.90
N SER A 314 19.42 8.38 -12.10
CA SER A 314 19.36 7.29 -11.12
C SER A 314 19.35 5.91 -11.80
N GLN A 315 18.63 5.75 -12.90
CA GLN A 315 18.63 4.54 -13.71
C GLN A 315 20.01 4.23 -14.28
N VAL A 316 20.66 5.20 -14.93
CA VAL A 316 22.01 5.02 -15.53
C VAL A 316 23.04 4.61 -14.47
N LYS A 317 23.01 5.25 -13.30
CA LYS A 317 23.87 4.90 -12.16
C LYS A 317 23.58 3.52 -11.58
N THR A 318 22.31 3.13 -11.50
CA THR A 318 21.89 1.85 -10.88
C THR A 318 22.17 0.67 -11.80
N GLU A 319 21.86 0.80 -13.09
CA GLU A 319 22.17 -0.24 -14.07
C GLU A 319 23.68 -0.39 -14.28
N ASN A 320 24.45 0.69 -14.13
CA ASN A 320 25.92 0.72 -14.15
C ASN A 320 26.50 -0.11 -15.32
N ILE A 321 25.97 0.08 -16.52
CA ILE A 321 26.20 -0.82 -17.67
C ILE A 321 27.66 -0.87 -18.15
N LEU A 322 28.50 0.08 -17.73
CA LEU A 322 29.94 0.11 -18.02
C LEU A 322 30.79 -0.66 -16.98
N LYS A 323 30.17 -1.14 -15.90
CA LYS A 323 30.86 -1.94 -14.87
C LYS A 323 31.30 -3.28 -15.47
N ASP A 324 32.56 -3.64 -15.23
CA ASP A 324 33.16 -4.89 -15.69
C ASP A 324 33.15 -5.03 -17.24
N VAL A 325 33.06 -3.89 -17.97
CA VAL A 325 33.14 -3.81 -19.44
C VAL A 325 34.50 -3.26 -19.89
N LEU A 326 35.18 -4.00 -20.76
CA LEU A 326 36.44 -3.63 -21.39
C LEU A 326 36.23 -2.47 -22.38
N ARG A 327 37.02 -1.40 -22.27
CA ARG A 327 37.03 -0.31 -23.26
C ARG A 327 38.03 -0.64 -24.36
N VAL A 328 37.55 -0.75 -25.60
CA VAL A 328 38.36 -1.08 -26.78
C VAL A 328 38.54 0.15 -27.66
N ASP A 329 39.78 0.41 -28.09
CA ASP A 329 40.08 1.40 -29.12
C ASP A 329 39.84 0.77 -30.51
N GLY A 330 38.81 1.22 -31.23
CA GLY A 330 38.45 0.73 -32.57
C GLY A 330 37.26 -0.25 -32.60
N GLU A 331 37.24 -1.10 -33.64
CA GLU A 331 36.16 -2.07 -33.87
C GLU A 331 36.21 -3.24 -32.87
N ILE A 332 35.08 -3.54 -32.23
CA ILE A 332 34.96 -4.64 -31.26
C ILE A 332 34.84 -5.97 -32.00
N LYS A 333 35.87 -6.82 -31.90
CA LYS A 333 35.85 -8.18 -32.44
C LYS A 333 35.57 -9.21 -31.33
N PRO A 334 34.40 -9.87 -31.29
CA PRO A 334 34.01 -10.73 -30.17
C PRO A 334 34.96 -11.91 -29.93
N ASP A 335 35.54 -12.46 -30.99
CA ASP A 335 36.41 -13.65 -30.92
C ASP A 335 37.80 -13.35 -30.33
N GLU A 336 38.20 -12.08 -30.33
CA GLU A 336 39.43 -11.58 -29.68
C GLU A 336 39.20 -11.23 -28.18
N ILE A 337 37.96 -11.30 -27.70
CA ILE A 337 37.57 -10.97 -26.32
C ILE A 337 37.14 -12.25 -25.58
N SER A 338 37.66 -12.41 -24.36
CA SER A 338 37.34 -13.49 -23.41
C SER A 338 35.83 -13.71 -23.26
N GLU A 339 35.35 -14.97 -23.28
CA GLU A 339 33.91 -15.27 -23.21
C GLU A 339 33.21 -14.76 -21.94
N ASP A 340 33.95 -14.60 -20.84
CA ASP A 340 33.46 -14.10 -19.56
C ASP A 340 33.50 -12.55 -19.43
N LEU A 341 34.01 -11.86 -20.45
CA LEU A 341 34.10 -10.40 -20.50
C LEU A 341 33.13 -9.78 -21.51
N LYS A 342 32.77 -8.54 -21.24
CA LYS A 342 32.05 -7.66 -22.16
C LYS A 342 32.99 -6.58 -22.66
N ALA A 343 32.74 -6.05 -23.86
CA ALA A 343 33.47 -4.91 -24.39
C ALA A 343 32.52 -3.86 -24.97
N ILE A 344 32.99 -2.61 -24.98
CA ILE A 344 32.37 -1.44 -25.63
C ILE A 344 33.47 -0.61 -26.28
N SER A 345 33.19 0.17 -27.33
CA SER A 345 34.18 1.13 -27.78
C SER A 345 34.41 2.17 -26.70
N LYS A 346 35.67 2.57 -26.55
CA LYS A 346 36.06 3.62 -25.63
C LYS A 346 35.31 4.93 -25.88
N GLN A 347 35.09 5.28 -27.15
CA GLN A 347 34.36 6.49 -27.55
C GLN A 347 32.92 6.50 -27.04
N THR A 348 32.21 5.36 -27.10
CA THR A 348 30.81 5.30 -26.61
C THR A 348 30.74 5.26 -25.08
N ALA A 349 31.70 4.63 -24.40
CA ALA A 349 31.82 4.72 -22.94
C ALA A 349 32.05 6.17 -22.47
N GLU A 350 33.03 6.87 -23.06
CA GLU A 350 33.34 8.27 -22.76
C GLU A 350 32.16 9.21 -23.06
N ALA A 351 31.41 8.95 -24.15
CA ALA A 351 30.21 9.71 -24.48
C ALA A 351 29.07 9.55 -23.45
N LEU A 352 28.87 8.36 -22.90
CA LEU A 352 27.90 8.13 -21.81
C LEU A 352 28.34 8.80 -20.51
N GLU A 353 29.61 8.67 -20.13
CA GLU A 353 30.15 9.33 -18.92
C GLU A 353 30.03 10.85 -19.01
N GLN A 354 30.34 11.45 -20.17
CA GLN A 354 30.16 12.88 -20.38
C GLN A 354 28.68 13.29 -20.35
N ALA A 355 27.79 12.52 -20.99
CA ALA A 355 26.35 12.83 -20.98
C ALA A 355 25.75 12.75 -19.57
N LEU A 356 26.19 11.81 -18.74
CA LEU A 356 25.81 11.70 -17.34
C LEU A 356 26.34 12.90 -16.52
N ALA A 357 27.63 13.22 -16.66
CA ALA A 357 28.24 14.35 -15.96
C ALA A 357 27.73 15.72 -16.42
N ASP A 358 27.14 15.83 -17.61
CA ASP A 358 26.41 17.03 -18.06
C ASP A 358 25.00 17.08 -17.45
N ALA A 359 24.28 15.97 -17.47
CA ALA A 359 22.94 15.84 -16.89
C ALA A 359 22.91 16.15 -15.38
N GLU A 360 23.93 15.72 -14.63
CA GLU A 360 24.07 16.00 -13.19
C GLU A 360 24.24 17.49 -12.84
N LYS A 361 24.62 18.34 -13.80
CA LYS A 361 24.81 19.78 -13.58
C LYS A 361 23.54 20.59 -13.81
N VAL A 362 22.50 19.99 -14.39
CA VAL A 362 21.26 20.70 -14.73
C VAL A 362 20.41 20.89 -13.49
N THR A 363 20.28 22.16 -13.09
CA THR A 363 19.48 22.62 -11.95
C THR A 363 18.33 23.53 -12.38
N VAL A 364 18.12 23.71 -13.70
CA VAL A 364 17.15 24.63 -14.28
C VAL A 364 16.22 23.87 -15.24
N GLU A 365 14.91 23.99 -15.04
CA GLU A 365 13.90 23.20 -15.76
C GLU A 365 13.98 23.33 -17.28
N THR A 366 14.27 24.53 -17.80
CA THR A 366 14.36 24.79 -19.26
C THR A 366 15.50 24.03 -19.96
N GLU A 367 16.43 23.44 -19.21
CA GLU A 367 17.54 22.64 -19.71
C GLU A 367 17.31 21.12 -19.50
N ALA A 368 16.32 20.75 -18.69
CA ALA A 368 16.12 19.37 -18.22
C ALA A 368 15.72 18.40 -19.34
N GLU A 369 14.79 18.78 -20.23
CA GLU A 369 14.36 17.95 -21.37
C GLU A 369 15.51 17.66 -22.34
N ALA A 370 16.32 18.69 -22.64
CA ALA A 370 17.46 18.57 -23.55
C ALA A 370 18.55 17.65 -22.98
N ALA A 371 18.86 17.80 -21.69
CA ALA A 371 19.80 16.93 -20.99
C ALA A 371 19.27 15.49 -20.86
N ARG A 372 17.96 15.31 -20.62
CA ARG A 372 17.31 14.00 -20.54
C ARG A 372 17.43 13.26 -21.88
N THR A 373 17.09 13.91 -22.98
CA THR A 373 17.24 13.34 -24.33
C THR A 373 18.70 13.03 -24.66
N LYS A 374 19.66 13.90 -24.30
CA LYS A 374 21.10 13.65 -24.51
C LYS A 374 21.58 12.41 -23.73
N LEU A 375 21.21 12.29 -22.46
CA LEU A 375 21.58 11.15 -21.61
C LEU A 375 20.94 9.85 -22.09
N GLN A 376 19.65 9.87 -22.44
CA GLN A 376 18.91 8.69 -22.94
C GLN A 376 19.58 8.13 -24.20
N ASN A 377 19.85 8.99 -25.18
CA ASN A 377 20.49 8.59 -26.44
C ASN A 377 21.89 7.99 -26.23
N ALA A 378 22.68 8.54 -25.31
CA ALA A 378 24.00 8.00 -24.97
C ALA A 378 23.90 6.64 -24.26
N PHE A 379 22.91 6.48 -23.39
CA PHE A 379 22.67 5.25 -22.63
C PHE A 379 22.18 4.10 -23.51
N ASP A 380 21.21 4.36 -24.40
CA ASP A 380 20.71 3.36 -25.34
C ASP A 380 21.77 2.96 -26.37
N LYS A 381 22.58 3.91 -26.85
CA LYS A 381 23.74 3.61 -27.71
C LYS A 381 24.72 2.68 -26.98
N ALA A 382 25.07 3.00 -25.73
CA ALA A 382 25.98 2.17 -24.95
C ALA A 382 25.41 0.76 -24.70
N LYS A 383 24.12 0.61 -24.41
CA LYS A 383 23.46 -0.70 -24.31
C LYS A 383 23.54 -1.51 -25.60
N GLY A 384 23.34 -0.87 -26.76
CA GLY A 384 23.41 -1.53 -28.07
C GLY A 384 24.82 -1.90 -28.53
N GLU A 385 25.85 -1.22 -28.01
CA GLU A 385 27.25 -1.41 -28.42
C GLU A 385 28.05 -2.32 -27.47
N ILE A 386 27.49 -2.72 -26.32
CA ILE A 386 28.13 -3.70 -25.43
C ILE A 386 28.02 -5.10 -26.06
N VAL A 387 29.17 -5.69 -26.39
CA VAL A 387 29.26 -7.04 -26.96
C VAL A 387 29.91 -8.00 -25.97
N GLN A 388 29.34 -9.20 -25.83
CA GLN A 388 29.94 -10.30 -25.08
C GLN A 388 31.08 -10.92 -25.90
N GLY A 389 32.22 -11.21 -25.26
CA GLY A 389 33.30 -11.96 -25.89
C GLY A 389 32.92 -13.41 -26.21
N LYS A 390 33.78 -14.08 -26.98
CA LYS A 390 33.61 -15.48 -27.42
C LYS A 390 34.88 -16.33 -27.31
N SER A 391 36.00 -15.78 -26.84
CA SER A 391 37.28 -16.49 -26.77
C SER A 391 37.33 -17.45 -25.57
N THR A 392 37.65 -18.72 -25.84
CA THR A 392 37.94 -19.77 -24.85
C THR A 392 39.42 -20.20 -24.86
N LYS A 393 40.27 -19.44 -25.56
CA LYS A 393 41.63 -19.85 -25.90
C LYS A 393 42.51 -20.10 -24.66
N ASN A 394 42.47 -19.21 -23.68
CA ASN A 394 43.30 -19.31 -22.48
C ASN A 394 42.79 -20.42 -21.53
N ILE A 395 41.46 -20.60 -21.42
CA ILE A 395 40.87 -21.65 -20.59
C ILE A 395 41.15 -23.05 -21.16
N ASP A 396 41.14 -23.20 -22.48
CA ASP A 396 41.46 -24.47 -23.13
C ASP A 396 42.99 -24.75 -23.07
N GLU A 397 43.82 -23.72 -23.21
CA GLU A 397 45.27 -23.81 -22.94
C GLU A 397 45.61 -24.16 -21.47
N LEU A 398 44.82 -23.70 -20.50
CA LEU A 398 44.98 -24.03 -19.08
C LEU A 398 44.52 -25.46 -18.78
N LYS A 399 43.37 -25.90 -19.31
CA LYS A 399 42.89 -27.29 -19.17
C LYS A 399 43.93 -28.27 -19.70
N ALA A 400 44.47 -28.03 -20.90
CA ALA A 400 45.52 -28.86 -21.50
C ALA A 400 46.79 -28.90 -20.63
N PHE A 401 47.18 -27.78 -20.01
CA PHE A 401 48.31 -27.72 -19.09
C PHE A 401 48.05 -28.51 -17.79
N LEU A 402 46.91 -28.31 -17.14
CA LEU A 402 46.54 -28.98 -15.89
C LEU A 402 46.39 -30.49 -16.06
N GLU A 403 45.92 -30.95 -17.22
CA GLU A 403 45.81 -32.37 -17.56
C GLU A 403 47.17 -33.08 -17.49
N THR A 404 48.24 -32.44 -17.94
CA THR A 404 49.61 -32.99 -17.88
C THR A 404 50.19 -33.07 -16.47
N PHE A 405 49.57 -32.39 -15.49
CA PHE A 405 50.07 -32.29 -14.12
C PHE A 405 49.07 -32.74 -13.04
N LYS A 406 48.10 -33.61 -13.39
CA LYS A 406 47.14 -34.17 -12.43
C LYS A 406 47.84 -34.82 -11.21
N PRO A 407 47.52 -34.42 -9.96
CA PRO A 407 48.19 -34.93 -8.77
C PRO A 407 48.19 -36.46 -8.64
N GLU A 408 47.09 -37.12 -9.00
CA GLU A 408 46.93 -38.57 -8.97
C GLU A 408 47.88 -39.25 -9.97
N GLN A 409 48.02 -38.66 -11.16
CA GLN A 409 48.83 -39.19 -12.25
C GLN A 409 50.33 -39.01 -11.94
N ILE A 410 50.76 -37.83 -11.48
CA ILE A 410 52.15 -37.61 -11.00
C ILE A 410 52.51 -38.58 -9.87
N LYS A 411 51.62 -38.73 -8.89
CA LYS A 411 51.85 -39.63 -7.74
C LYS A 411 51.99 -41.09 -8.17
N LYS A 412 51.21 -41.51 -9.16
CA LYS A 412 51.25 -42.85 -9.77
C LYS A 412 52.53 -43.06 -10.58
N ASP A 413 52.84 -42.16 -11.51
CA ASP A 413 53.95 -42.30 -12.46
C ASP A 413 55.32 -42.22 -11.78
N LEU A 414 55.43 -41.41 -10.71
CA LEU A 414 56.65 -41.32 -9.91
C LEU A 414 56.71 -42.33 -8.74
N ASN A 415 55.64 -43.11 -8.50
CA ASN A 415 55.48 -43.99 -7.32
C ASN A 415 55.83 -43.25 -6.00
N LEU A 416 55.26 -42.05 -5.86
CA LEU A 416 55.76 -41.01 -4.96
C LEU A 416 55.24 -41.17 -3.52
N LEU A 417 56.18 -41.22 -2.56
CA LEU A 417 55.88 -41.21 -1.13
C LEU A 417 55.82 -39.78 -0.59
N ILE A 418 54.64 -39.35 -0.15
CA ILE A 418 54.44 -38.06 0.52
C ILE A 418 54.75 -38.26 2.02
N ILE A 419 55.72 -37.52 2.55
CA ILE A 419 56.25 -37.71 3.92
C ILE A 419 56.12 -36.41 4.71
N ASP A 420 55.53 -36.48 5.90
CA ASP A 420 55.29 -35.31 6.77
C ASP A 420 56.56 -34.90 7.56
N LYS A 421 57.58 -34.45 6.82
CA LYS A 421 58.89 -34.04 7.35
C LYS A 421 59.58 -33.02 6.43
N ASP A 422 60.03 -31.90 6.99
CA ASP A 422 60.75 -30.84 6.27
C ASP A 422 61.94 -30.33 7.11
N PRO A 423 63.18 -30.23 6.57
CA PRO A 423 63.59 -30.73 5.27
C PRO A 423 63.52 -32.26 5.20
N LEU A 424 62.99 -32.79 4.09
CA LEU A 424 63.07 -34.21 3.79
C LEU A 424 64.48 -34.56 3.30
N LEU A 425 65.04 -35.67 3.77
CA LEU A 425 66.35 -36.16 3.34
C LEU A 425 66.21 -37.54 2.69
N ALA A 426 67.12 -37.92 1.79
CA ALA A 426 67.11 -39.24 1.13
C ALA A 426 67.07 -40.42 2.13
N LYS A 427 67.72 -40.26 3.30
CA LYS A 427 67.70 -41.24 4.40
C LYS A 427 66.36 -41.39 5.14
N ASP A 428 65.35 -40.60 4.80
CA ASP A 428 64.00 -40.68 5.36
C ASP A 428 63.01 -41.40 4.43
N ILE A 429 63.46 -41.74 3.22
CA ILE A 429 62.68 -42.41 2.18
C ILE A 429 63.23 -43.84 2.04
N PRO A 430 62.37 -44.88 1.99
CA PRO A 430 62.82 -46.27 1.82
C PRO A 430 63.68 -46.46 0.56
N GLN A 431 64.69 -47.32 0.66
CA GLN A 431 65.64 -47.54 -0.43
C GLN A 431 64.93 -47.86 -1.76
N GLY A 432 65.25 -47.09 -2.82
CA GLY A 432 64.68 -47.26 -4.15
C GLY A 432 63.29 -46.65 -4.40
N ARG A 433 62.65 -46.03 -3.39
CA ARG A 433 61.42 -45.23 -3.58
C ARG A 433 61.76 -43.77 -3.87
N LYS A 434 60.87 -43.04 -4.56
CA LYS A 434 60.89 -41.57 -4.60
C LYS A 434 59.98 -41.00 -3.51
N GLY A 435 60.32 -39.84 -2.95
CA GLY A 435 59.50 -39.16 -1.96
C GLY A 435 59.68 -37.65 -1.95
N ILE A 436 58.67 -36.95 -1.42
CA ILE A 436 58.60 -35.49 -1.33
C ILE A 436 58.05 -35.09 0.05
N SER A 437 58.46 -33.93 0.57
CA SER A 437 57.86 -33.43 1.82
C SER A 437 56.39 -33.07 1.57
N LYS A 438 55.55 -33.38 2.54
CA LYS A 438 54.13 -33.05 2.52
C LYS A 438 53.88 -31.55 2.31
N LYS A 439 54.74 -30.68 2.86
CA LYS A 439 54.70 -29.23 2.62
C LYS A 439 54.77 -28.86 1.13
N TYR A 440 55.72 -29.42 0.36
CA TYR A 440 55.83 -29.12 -1.07
C TYR A 440 54.76 -29.83 -1.91
N TRP A 441 54.24 -30.97 -1.45
CA TRP A 441 53.11 -31.65 -2.09
C TRP A 441 51.78 -30.93 -1.85
N ASP A 442 51.48 -30.52 -0.63
CA ASP A 442 50.26 -29.79 -0.29
C ASP A 442 50.27 -28.40 -0.97
N LYS A 443 51.44 -27.75 -1.09
CA LYS A 443 51.61 -26.53 -1.89
C LYS A 443 51.30 -26.76 -3.37
N PHE A 444 51.75 -27.88 -3.94
CA PHE A 444 51.45 -28.28 -5.32
C PHE A 444 49.96 -28.52 -5.54
N VAL A 445 49.33 -29.34 -4.68
CA VAL A 445 47.90 -29.68 -4.78
C VAL A 445 47.03 -28.44 -4.58
N ALA A 446 47.37 -27.56 -3.63
CA ALA A 446 46.66 -26.30 -3.44
C ALA A 446 46.75 -25.38 -4.67
N ALA A 447 47.92 -25.30 -5.32
CA ALA A 447 48.11 -24.50 -6.53
C ALA A 447 47.40 -25.13 -7.75
N TRP A 448 47.43 -26.46 -7.91
CA TRP A 448 46.71 -27.16 -8.97
C TRP A 448 45.19 -27.00 -8.79
N ASN A 449 44.67 -27.19 -7.57
CA ASN A 449 43.25 -26.98 -7.26
C ASN A 449 42.83 -25.54 -7.58
N LYS A 450 43.56 -24.54 -7.06
CA LYS A 450 43.33 -23.11 -7.32
C LYS A 450 43.28 -22.80 -8.82
N ALA A 451 44.17 -23.39 -9.61
CA ALA A 451 44.18 -23.22 -11.06
C ALA A 451 43.03 -23.99 -11.75
N SER A 452 42.66 -25.17 -11.28
CA SER A 452 41.55 -25.98 -11.83
C SER A 452 40.16 -25.39 -11.57
N GLU A 453 40.02 -24.60 -10.51
CA GLU A 453 38.79 -23.86 -10.17
C GLU A 453 38.59 -22.62 -11.06
N VAL A 454 39.60 -22.22 -11.85
CA VAL A 454 39.46 -21.10 -12.79
C VAL A 454 38.61 -21.54 -13.97
N THR A 455 37.37 -21.05 -14.00
CA THR A 455 36.40 -21.25 -15.08
C THR A 455 36.30 -20.07 -16.05
N LYS A 456 37.08 -19.01 -15.81
CA LYS A 456 37.09 -17.76 -16.60
C LYS A 456 38.31 -17.70 -17.49
N ASP A 457 38.11 -17.54 -18.80
CA ASP A 457 39.19 -17.41 -19.78
C ASP A 457 40.11 -16.22 -19.47
N SER A 458 39.55 -15.11 -18.98
CA SER A 458 40.28 -13.89 -18.61
C SER A 458 41.32 -14.09 -17.50
N LEU A 459 41.12 -15.10 -16.64
CA LEU A 459 41.99 -15.45 -15.52
C LEU A 459 42.88 -16.65 -15.81
N ALA A 460 42.55 -17.45 -16.83
CA ALA A 460 43.18 -18.74 -17.08
C ALA A 460 44.68 -18.64 -17.40
N LYS A 461 45.10 -17.58 -18.11
CA LYS A 461 46.51 -17.31 -18.39
C LYS A 461 47.30 -17.02 -17.11
N ALA A 462 46.79 -16.13 -16.25
CA ALA A 462 47.45 -15.81 -14.99
C ALA A 462 47.56 -17.04 -14.07
N ALA A 463 46.54 -17.89 -14.04
CA ALA A 463 46.56 -19.15 -13.28
C ALA A 463 47.62 -20.14 -13.81
N LYS A 464 47.79 -20.23 -15.13
CA LYS A 464 48.85 -21.03 -15.79
C LYS A 464 50.24 -20.49 -15.43
N ASP A 465 50.43 -19.17 -15.47
CA ASP A 465 51.68 -18.49 -15.16
C ASP A 465 52.03 -18.59 -13.65
N GLU A 466 51.05 -18.53 -12.75
CA GLU A 466 51.22 -18.77 -11.30
C GLU A 466 51.52 -20.23 -10.95
N PHE A 467 50.88 -21.19 -11.63
CA PHE A 467 51.05 -22.61 -11.32
C PHE A 467 52.39 -23.16 -11.83
N SER A 468 52.85 -22.73 -13.01
CA SER A 468 54.11 -23.17 -13.63
C SER A 468 55.35 -23.18 -12.71
N PRO A 469 55.68 -22.12 -11.95
CA PRO A 469 56.83 -22.15 -11.04
C PRO A 469 56.63 -23.12 -9.86
N VAL A 470 55.40 -23.36 -9.41
CA VAL A 470 55.11 -24.36 -8.36
C VAL A 470 55.40 -25.77 -8.87
N VAL A 471 55.03 -26.09 -10.12
CA VAL A 471 55.37 -27.37 -10.75
C VAL A 471 56.89 -27.62 -10.75
N ALA A 472 57.67 -26.60 -11.12
CA ALA A 472 59.13 -26.68 -11.15
C ALA A 472 59.75 -26.86 -9.73
N GLU A 473 59.27 -26.10 -8.75
CA GLU A 473 59.69 -26.21 -7.34
C GLU A 473 59.35 -27.59 -6.76
N THR A 474 58.15 -28.12 -7.03
CA THR A 474 57.74 -29.44 -6.53
C THR A 474 58.60 -30.56 -7.13
N HIS A 475 58.93 -30.51 -8.42
CA HIS A 475 59.84 -31.48 -9.03
C HIS A 475 61.25 -31.44 -8.44
N SER A 476 61.80 -30.27 -8.11
CA SER A 476 63.15 -30.16 -7.53
C SER A 476 63.26 -30.73 -6.11
N HIS A 477 62.13 -30.95 -5.42
CA HIS A 477 62.07 -31.50 -4.06
C HIS A 477 61.73 -33.01 -4.00
N VAL A 478 61.66 -33.69 -5.15
CA VAL A 478 61.53 -35.15 -5.20
C VAL A 478 62.90 -35.81 -5.01
N LEU A 479 63.06 -36.55 -3.91
CA LEU A 479 64.29 -37.26 -3.56
C LEU A 479 64.13 -38.78 -3.71
N THR A 480 65.21 -39.49 -3.98
CA THR A 480 65.24 -40.97 -4.00
C THR A 480 65.81 -41.50 -2.68
N GLY A 481 65.20 -42.56 -2.16
CA GLY A 481 65.46 -43.07 -0.82
C GLY A 481 66.68 -43.98 -0.66
N THR A 482 67.24 -43.96 0.55
CA THR A 482 68.37 -44.79 1.01
C THR A 482 68.13 -45.47 2.36
N TYR A 483 66.91 -45.43 2.90
CA TYR A 483 66.58 -45.95 4.23
C TYR A 483 66.30 -47.45 4.24
N ALA A 484 66.95 -48.18 5.15
CA ALA A 484 66.55 -49.50 5.62
C ALA A 484 65.98 -49.34 7.05
N PRO A 485 64.75 -49.82 7.32
CA PRO A 485 64.07 -49.58 8.58
C PRO A 485 64.62 -50.42 9.74
N ASN A 486 64.28 -49.99 10.97
CA ASN A 486 64.61 -50.69 12.21
C ASN A 486 63.36 -50.66 13.12
N VAL A 487 62.73 -51.83 13.26
CA VAL A 487 61.47 -52.12 13.96
C VAL A 487 61.38 -51.48 15.35
N ASP A 488 62.46 -51.54 16.14
CA ASP A 488 62.41 -51.23 17.57
C ASP A 488 62.12 -49.74 17.84
N LYS A 489 62.50 -48.87 16.89
CA LYS A 489 62.24 -47.43 16.98
C LYS A 489 60.76 -47.08 16.74
N LEU A 490 60.03 -47.91 15.98
CA LEU A 490 58.59 -47.72 15.72
C LEU A 490 57.75 -48.08 16.95
N LYS A 491 58.07 -49.17 17.65
CA LYS A 491 57.39 -49.57 18.90
C LYS A 491 57.53 -48.48 20.00
N GLY A 492 58.66 -47.77 20.04
CA GLY A 492 58.88 -46.63 20.95
C GLY A 492 58.06 -45.36 20.67
N GLU A 493 57.69 -45.08 19.42
CA GLU A 493 56.84 -43.93 19.07
C GLU A 493 55.36 -44.18 19.38
N LEU A 494 54.86 -45.41 19.16
CA LEU A 494 53.46 -45.80 19.41
C LEU A 494 53.00 -45.56 20.87
N ILE A 495 53.90 -45.75 21.84
CA ILE A 495 53.67 -45.53 23.28
C ILE A 495 53.37 -44.06 23.62
N LYS A 496 53.73 -43.10 22.76
CA LYS A 496 53.40 -41.67 22.96
C LYS A 496 51.94 -41.34 22.68
N TYR A 497 51.25 -42.17 21.89
CA TYR A 497 49.87 -41.93 21.43
C TYR A 497 48.83 -42.74 22.21
N SER A 498 49.12 -43.14 23.45
CA SER A 498 48.17 -43.93 24.25
C SER A 498 46.85 -43.17 24.47
N PRO A 499 45.69 -43.86 24.42
CA PRO A 499 44.38 -43.23 24.62
C PRO A 499 44.31 -42.34 25.87
N ASP A 500 44.91 -42.79 26.96
CA ASP A 500 44.92 -42.09 28.27
C ASP A 500 45.65 -40.73 28.25
N LYS A 501 46.56 -40.52 27.29
CA LYS A 501 47.26 -39.24 27.09
C LYS A 501 46.52 -38.29 26.15
N ILE A 502 45.67 -38.81 25.26
CA ILE A 502 44.95 -38.03 24.24
C ILE A 502 43.53 -37.67 24.70
N LEU A 503 42.88 -38.52 25.50
CA LEU A 503 41.53 -38.30 26.01
C LEU A 503 41.48 -37.43 27.29
N LYS A 504 42.65 -37.07 27.86
CA LYS A 504 42.75 -36.26 29.08
C LYS A 504 42.38 -34.78 28.81
N GLY A 505 41.08 -34.51 28.78
CA GLY A 505 40.51 -33.18 28.53
C GLY A 505 39.05 -33.20 28.07
N VAL A 506 38.45 -34.37 27.82
CA VAL A 506 37.02 -34.52 27.51
C VAL A 506 36.32 -35.02 28.77
N THR A 507 35.43 -34.21 29.34
CA THR A 507 34.65 -34.56 30.54
C THR A 507 33.30 -35.12 30.13
N GLU A 508 32.93 -36.27 30.70
CA GLU A 508 31.72 -37.01 30.34
C GLU A 508 30.44 -36.27 30.79
N MET A 509 29.43 -36.23 29.92
CA MET A 509 28.03 -36.16 30.32
C MET A 509 27.20 -37.14 29.48
N VAL A 510 26.27 -37.82 30.14
CA VAL A 510 25.49 -38.92 29.58
C VAL A 510 24.03 -38.48 29.44
N HIS A 511 23.50 -38.65 28.22
CA HIS A 511 22.08 -38.55 27.83
C HIS A 511 21.36 -37.18 27.93
N SER A 512 20.82 -36.73 26.78
CA SER A 512 19.37 -36.80 26.58
C SER A 512 19.04 -37.01 25.09
N THR A 513 17.89 -37.64 24.82
CA THR A 513 17.26 -37.60 23.50
C THR A 513 16.12 -36.59 23.56
N HIS A 514 15.93 -35.82 22.49
CA HIS A 514 14.91 -34.76 22.31
C HIS A 514 15.16 -33.44 23.05
N GLU A 515 15.86 -32.50 22.39
CA GLU A 515 15.42 -31.10 22.21
C GLU A 515 16.30 -30.38 21.16
N PRO A 516 15.84 -29.29 20.52
CA PRO A 516 16.63 -28.58 19.50
C PRO A 516 17.81 -27.82 20.12
N MET A 517 19.03 -28.08 19.63
CA MET A 517 20.25 -27.43 20.12
C MET A 517 20.35 -25.95 19.75
N GLU A 518 19.75 -25.05 20.53
CA GLU A 518 20.37 -23.74 20.79
C GLU A 518 21.42 -23.90 21.91
N ILE A 519 22.54 -24.56 21.58
CA ILE A 519 23.65 -24.77 22.51
C ILE A 519 24.48 -23.50 22.68
N LEU A 520 24.59 -23.11 23.95
CA LEU A 520 25.51 -22.13 24.52
C LEU A 520 26.97 -22.30 24.02
N GLU A 521 27.69 -21.18 23.89
CA GLU A 521 29.13 -21.21 23.66
C GLU A 521 29.87 -22.06 24.73
N GLY A 522 30.74 -22.98 24.30
CA GLY A 522 31.85 -23.45 25.13
C GLY A 522 31.94 -24.93 25.51
N LYS A 523 31.08 -25.84 25.03
CA LYS A 523 31.23 -27.29 25.27
C LYS A 523 31.77 -28.06 24.05
N LYS A 524 32.55 -29.12 24.32
CA LYS A 524 33.12 -30.05 23.33
C LYS A 524 32.59 -31.45 23.60
N GLU A 525 32.07 -32.12 22.58
CA GLU A 525 31.59 -33.51 22.68
C GLU A 525 32.31 -34.42 21.68
N ILE A 526 32.45 -35.70 22.03
CA ILE A 526 32.90 -36.79 21.16
C ILE A 526 31.97 -37.98 21.42
N LEU A 527 31.41 -38.57 20.36
CA LEU A 527 30.60 -39.78 20.46
C LEU A 527 31.45 -40.95 21.02
N GLN A 528 30.97 -41.58 22.09
CA GLN A 528 31.64 -42.68 22.80
C GLN A 528 32.13 -43.79 21.86
N ALA A 529 31.31 -44.18 20.88
CA ALA A 529 31.66 -45.20 19.89
C ALA A 529 32.97 -44.90 19.15
N HIS A 530 33.25 -43.64 18.80
CA HIS A 530 34.50 -43.28 18.11
C HIS A 530 35.72 -43.26 19.05
N ALA A 531 35.51 -42.99 20.35
CA ALA A 531 36.56 -43.11 21.35
C ALA A 531 36.93 -44.58 21.59
N ASP A 532 35.94 -45.48 21.57
CA ASP A 532 36.15 -46.92 21.70
C ASP A 532 36.73 -47.57 20.43
N GLU A 533 36.33 -47.14 19.23
CA GLU A 533 37.00 -47.50 17.96
C GLU A 533 38.49 -47.11 17.97
N TYR A 534 38.81 -45.88 18.39
CA TYR A 534 40.19 -45.40 18.51
C TYR A 534 41.01 -46.22 19.54
N ARG A 535 40.38 -46.57 20.67
CA ARG A 535 40.98 -47.39 21.73
C ARG A 535 41.22 -48.83 21.26
N ALA A 536 40.26 -49.42 20.53
CA ALA A 536 40.36 -50.77 19.98
C ALA A 536 41.46 -50.87 18.90
N GLU A 537 41.54 -49.92 17.98
CA GLU A 537 42.58 -49.92 16.95
C GLU A 537 43.97 -49.69 17.57
N TRP A 538 44.13 -48.77 18.52
CA TRP A 538 45.40 -48.62 19.25
C TRP A 538 45.84 -49.92 19.95
N GLN A 539 44.91 -50.66 20.56
CA GLN A 539 45.20 -51.96 21.18
C GLN A 539 45.52 -53.07 20.16
N ARG A 540 44.95 -53.02 18.94
CA ARG A 540 45.31 -53.93 17.83
C ARG A 540 46.77 -53.72 17.42
N LEU A 541 47.18 -52.45 17.28
CA LEU A 541 48.51 -52.08 16.81
C LEU A 541 49.64 -52.40 17.80
N MET A 542 49.35 -52.40 19.11
CA MET A 542 50.30 -52.81 20.14
C MET A 542 50.64 -54.32 20.14
N LYS A 543 49.96 -55.14 19.33
CA LYS A 543 50.14 -56.60 19.26
C LYS A 543 50.80 -57.10 17.96
N ILE A 544 51.26 -56.17 17.10
CA ILE A 544 51.82 -56.49 15.78
C ILE A 544 53.35 -56.67 15.88
N ASP A 545 53.85 -57.82 15.41
CA ASP A 545 55.28 -58.16 15.39
C ASP A 545 55.93 -58.07 13.99
N LEU A 546 55.18 -57.68 12.96
CA LEU A 546 55.69 -57.52 11.58
C LEU A 546 55.87 -56.05 11.19
N GLU A 547 57.06 -55.72 10.67
CA GLU A 547 57.50 -54.34 10.40
C GLU A 547 56.66 -53.61 9.33
N SER A 548 56.17 -54.35 8.33
CA SER A 548 55.27 -53.84 7.29
C SER A 548 53.89 -53.45 7.83
N GLU A 549 53.34 -54.25 8.74
CA GLU A 549 52.05 -54.01 9.38
C GLU A 549 52.11 -52.88 10.41
N ALA A 550 53.24 -52.72 11.11
CA ALA A 550 53.46 -51.60 12.03
C ALA A 550 53.46 -50.23 11.30
N ILE A 551 54.04 -50.15 10.10
CA ILE A 551 54.05 -48.92 9.28
C ILE A 551 52.66 -48.59 8.73
N GLN A 552 51.91 -49.61 8.29
CA GLN A 552 50.52 -49.43 7.86
C GLN A 552 49.64 -49.00 9.03
N GLY A 553 49.79 -49.66 10.18
CA GLY A 553 49.12 -49.33 11.42
C GLY A 553 49.36 -47.90 11.92
N LEU A 554 50.57 -47.37 11.78
CA LEU A 554 50.85 -45.97 12.15
C LEU A 554 50.10 -44.96 11.25
N LYS A 555 49.82 -45.32 9.98
CA LYS A 555 48.96 -44.52 9.09
C LYS A 555 47.50 -44.63 9.50
N ASP A 556 47.03 -45.83 9.80
CA ASP A 556 45.65 -46.08 10.21
C ASP A 556 45.33 -45.42 11.57
N LEU A 557 46.27 -45.43 12.52
CA LEU A 557 46.17 -44.69 13.79
C LEU A 557 46.15 -43.17 13.59
N ASN A 558 46.96 -42.62 12.67
CA ASN A 558 46.91 -41.20 12.35
C ASN A 558 45.62 -40.81 11.60
N LYS A 559 45.10 -41.69 10.76
CA LYS A 559 43.80 -41.54 10.09
C LYS A 559 42.65 -41.56 11.11
N ALA A 560 42.69 -42.47 12.08
CA ALA A 560 41.75 -42.52 13.19
C ALA A 560 41.85 -41.28 14.09
N LYS A 561 43.08 -40.83 14.42
CA LYS A 561 43.32 -39.57 15.16
C LYS A 561 42.77 -38.34 14.44
N LEU A 562 42.94 -38.27 13.11
CA LEU A 562 42.34 -37.23 12.26
C LEU A 562 40.81 -37.32 12.25
N LEU A 563 40.24 -38.53 12.20
CA LEU A 563 38.78 -38.75 12.33
C LEU A 563 38.24 -38.26 13.68
N VAL A 564 38.96 -38.52 14.78
CA VAL A 564 38.58 -38.07 16.12
C VAL A 564 38.72 -36.55 16.25
N HIS A 565 39.76 -35.93 15.69
CA HIS A 565 39.92 -34.47 15.71
C HIS A 565 38.93 -33.73 14.80
N SER A 566 38.64 -34.25 13.60
CA SER A 566 37.70 -33.61 12.66
C SER A 566 36.24 -33.72 13.11
N ARG A 567 35.92 -34.63 14.03
CA ARG A 567 34.60 -34.80 14.64
C ARG A 567 34.42 -34.03 15.96
N ILE A 568 35.39 -33.21 16.38
CA ILE A 568 35.21 -32.23 17.46
C ILE A 568 34.46 -31.02 16.91
N VAL A 569 33.13 -31.05 17.01
CA VAL A 569 32.27 -29.96 16.55
C VAL A 569 32.41 -28.76 17.49
N HIS A 570 32.98 -27.66 16.99
CA HIS A 570 32.77 -26.35 17.58
C HIS A 570 31.49 -25.78 16.97
N GLY A 571 30.40 -25.76 17.76
CA GLY A 571 29.10 -25.26 17.32
C GLY A 571 29.09 -23.75 17.09
N LYS A 572 29.60 -23.29 15.94
CA LYS A 572 29.27 -21.97 15.39
C LYS A 572 28.27 -22.16 14.26
N ALA A 573 27.18 -21.40 14.30
CA ALA A 573 26.30 -21.25 13.15
C ALA A 573 27.10 -20.73 11.95
N SER A 574 26.93 -21.35 10.78
CA SER A 574 27.59 -20.88 9.56
C SER A 574 26.99 -19.53 9.17
N ALA A 575 27.80 -18.67 8.52
CA ALA A 575 27.29 -17.38 8.03
C ALA A 575 26.07 -17.55 7.10
N LYS A 576 26.04 -18.66 6.34
CA LYS A 576 24.93 -19.04 5.45
C LYS A 576 23.68 -19.47 6.21
N TYR A 577 23.81 -20.25 7.29
CA TYR A 577 22.68 -20.59 8.16
C TYR A 577 22.07 -19.32 8.79
N LEU A 578 22.92 -18.42 9.30
CA LEU A 578 22.46 -17.14 9.86
C LEU A 578 21.79 -16.25 8.81
N GLU A 579 22.31 -16.22 7.58
CA GLU A 579 21.70 -15.49 6.47
C GLU A 579 20.32 -16.06 6.09
N ILE A 580 20.18 -17.38 5.96
CA ILE A 580 18.88 -18.01 5.64
C ILE A 580 17.91 -17.88 6.82
N LYS A 581 18.34 -18.06 8.07
CA LYS A 581 17.50 -17.82 9.27
C LYS A 581 17.02 -16.36 9.30
N LYS A 582 17.89 -15.40 8.98
CA LYS A 582 17.50 -13.98 8.84
C LYS A 582 16.49 -13.78 7.69
N LEU A 583 16.73 -14.34 6.51
CA LEU A 583 15.82 -14.26 5.37
C LEU A 583 14.41 -14.79 5.72
N LEU A 584 14.36 -15.92 6.44
CA LEU A 584 13.14 -16.55 6.96
C LEU A 584 12.46 -15.72 8.07
N MET A 585 13.23 -15.01 8.90
CA MET A 585 12.68 -14.13 9.93
C MET A 585 12.25 -12.76 9.39
N ASP A 586 12.80 -12.27 8.28
CA ASP A 586 12.51 -10.96 7.70
C ASP A 586 11.36 -10.97 6.68
N ASN A 587 10.97 -12.13 6.17
CA ASN A 587 9.86 -12.27 5.20
C ASN A 587 8.73 -13.18 5.72
N THR A 588 8.50 -13.22 7.04
CA THR A 588 7.31 -13.88 7.60
C THR A 588 6.04 -13.28 7.01
N THR A 589 4.98 -14.07 6.92
CA THR A 589 3.68 -13.64 6.37
C THR A 589 3.20 -12.31 6.99
N ASP A 590 3.40 -12.10 8.28
CA ASP A 590 3.00 -10.86 8.96
C ASP A 590 3.93 -9.68 8.70
N LYS A 591 5.25 -9.89 8.54
CA LYS A 591 6.16 -8.84 8.06
C LYS A 591 5.84 -8.42 6.63
N ILE A 592 5.48 -9.37 5.75
CA ILE A 592 5.04 -9.03 4.38
C ILE A 592 3.74 -8.24 4.43
N LYS A 593 2.71 -8.68 5.18
CA LYS A 593 1.48 -7.89 5.37
C LYS A 593 1.79 -6.47 5.87
N ALA A 594 2.67 -6.31 6.85
CA ALA A 594 3.08 -5.01 7.38
C ALA A 594 3.85 -4.14 6.37
N SER A 595 4.55 -4.73 5.39
CA SER A 595 5.28 -4.01 4.35
C SER A 595 4.39 -3.38 3.26
N TYR A 596 3.11 -3.78 3.17
CA TYR A 596 2.13 -3.22 2.25
C TYR A 596 1.04 -2.49 3.04
N SER A 597 1.15 -1.17 3.14
CA SER A 597 0.07 -0.32 3.64
C SER A 597 -1.22 -0.60 2.86
N ASN A 598 -2.32 -0.85 3.57
CA ASN A 598 -3.63 -1.17 2.99
C ASN A 598 -3.65 -2.44 2.11
N LEU A 599 -2.96 -3.51 2.53
CA LEU A 599 -3.14 -4.84 1.94
C LEU A 599 -4.48 -5.47 2.37
N GLU A 600 -5.39 -5.61 1.42
CA GLU A 600 -6.62 -6.38 1.58
C GLU A 600 -6.41 -7.85 1.17
N ILE A 601 -6.96 -8.75 2.00
CA ILE A 601 -6.97 -10.18 1.74
C ILE A 601 -8.35 -10.57 1.20
N TYR A 602 -8.41 -11.31 0.10
CA TYR A 602 -9.66 -11.76 -0.52
C TYR A 602 -9.82 -13.27 -0.40
N LEU A 603 -11.03 -13.73 -0.06
CA LEU A 603 -11.33 -15.17 0.01
C LEU A 603 -11.68 -15.77 -1.36
N THR A 604 -11.61 -15.00 -2.45
CA THR A 604 -11.81 -15.49 -3.82
C THR A 604 -10.62 -16.32 -4.29
N ASN A 605 -10.82 -17.17 -5.31
CA ASN A 605 -9.74 -17.94 -5.91
C ASN A 605 -8.67 -17.07 -6.57
N ASN A 606 -9.11 -16.04 -7.31
CA ASN A 606 -8.28 -15.05 -8.01
C ASN A 606 -8.80 -13.62 -7.75
N ILE A 607 -7.90 -12.64 -7.78
CA ILE A 607 -8.20 -11.21 -7.69
C ILE A 607 -7.40 -10.46 -8.76
N ASP A 608 -8.07 -9.61 -9.54
CA ASP A 608 -7.46 -8.78 -10.57
C ASP A 608 -7.29 -7.32 -10.10
N ALA A 609 -6.29 -6.62 -10.62
CA ALA A 609 -5.99 -5.23 -10.23
C ALA A 609 -7.21 -4.29 -10.38
N GLY A 610 -8.06 -4.50 -11.39
CA GLY A 610 -9.28 -3.72 -11.62
C GLY A 610 -10.38 -3.92 -10.57
N GLU A 611 -10.30 -4.99 -9.78
CA GLU A 611 -11.29 -5.37 -8.77
C GLU A 611 -10.93 -4.84 -7.37
N VAL A 612 -9.67 -4.43 -7.20
CA VAL A 612 -9.10 -3.88 -5.97
C VAL A 612 -9.16 -2.34 -6.03
N ALA A 613 -9.50 -1.71 -4.91
CA ALA A 613 -9.69 -0.26 -4.85
C ALA A 613 -8.40 0.53 -5.21
N PRO A 614 -8.51 1.70 -5.87
CA PRO A 614 -7.35 2.53 -6.16
C PRO A 614 -6.58 2.90 -4.88
N GLY A 615 -5.27 2.66 -4.87
CA GLY A 615 -4.40 2.96 -3.72
C GLY A 615 -4.34 1.88 -2.63
N THR A 616 -5.06 0.76 -2.78
CA THR A 616 -4.87 -0.43 -1.92
C THR A 616 -4.09 -1.53 -2.66
N HIS A 617 -3.68 -2.55 -1.92
CA HIS A 617 -3.09 -3.78 -2.48
C HIS A 617 -4.02 -4.95 -2.21
N GLY A 618 -4.04 -5.95 -3.09
CA GLY A 618 -4.88 -7.14 -2.96
C GLY A 618 -4.09 -8.42 -3.10
N VAL A 619 -4.44 -9.43 -2.30
CA VAL A 619 -3.92 -10.80 -2.44
C VAL A 619 -5.02 -11.79 -2.03
N THR A 620 -5.03 -13.00 -2.59
CA THR A 620 -6.00 -14.02 -2.16
C THR A 620 -5.48 -14.80 -0.95
N GLN A 621 -6.39 -15.23 -0.08
CA GLN A 621 -6.08 -16.06 1.08
C GLN A 621 -5.38 -17.35 0.66
N ARG A 622 -5.78 -17.95 -0.48
CA ARG A 622 -5.09 -19.12 -1.08
C ARG A 622 -3.59 -18.90 -1.28
N TRP A 623 -3.17 -17.71 -1.74
CA TRP A 623 -1.75 -17.40 -1.91
C TRP A 623 -1.05 -17.16 -0.57
N ILE A 624 -1.74 -16.59 0.42
CA ILE A 624 -1.22 -16.46 1.80
C ILE A 624 -1.00 -17.83 2.44
N ASP A 625 -1.96 -18.75 2.29
CA ASP A 625 -1.90 -20.10 2.86
C ASP A 625 -0.80 -20.92 2.17
N PHE A 626 -0.73 -20.86 0.84
CA PHE A 626 0.34 -21.48 0.07
C PHE A 626 1.72 -20.98 0.49
N TYR A 627 1.90 -19.66 0.58
CA TYR A 627 3.15 -19.06 1.03
C TYR A 627 3.49 -19.46 2.46
N THR A 628 2.52 -19.41 3.39
CA THR A 628 2.73 -19.79 4.80
C THR A 628 3.07 -21.27 4.94
N HIS A 629 2.43 -22.15 4.15
CA HIS A 629 2.77 -23.58 4.09
C HIS A 629 4.21 -23.79 3.58
N LYS A 630 4.58 -23.13 2.48
CA LYS A 630 5.95 -23.16 1.93
C LYS A 630 6.98 -22.61 2.93
N TRP A 631 6.64 -21.54 3.65
CA TRP A 631 7.47 -20.95 4.70
C TRP A 631 7.77 -21.96 5.81
N ASN A 632 6.72 -22.64 6.29
CA ASN A 632 6.84 -23.69 7.29
C ASN A 632 7.62 -24.91 6.76
N GLN A 633 7.51 -25.24 5.46
CA GLN A 633 8.38 -26.25 4.84
C GLN A 633 9.85 -25.84 4.89
N PHE A 634 10.19 -24.61 4.50
CA PHE A 634 11.58 -24.12 4.55
C PHE A 634 12.14 -24.02 5.97
N PHE A 635 11.33 -23.60 6.95
CA PHE A 635 11.74 -23.56 8.35
C PHE A 635 11.99 -24.98 8.90
N ASN A 636 11.18 -25.97 8.47
CA ASN A 636 11.37 -27.38 8.82
C ASN A 636 12.51 -28.07 8.03
N GLN A 637 12.97 -27.49 6.92
CA GLN A 637 14.17 -27.91 6.20
C GLN A 637 15.43 -27.32 6.85
N LEU A 638 15.41 -26.07 7.31
CA LEU A 638 16.54 -25.39 7.97
C LEU A 638 16.70 -25.81 9.45
N LYS A 639 16.85 -27.11 9.72
CA LYS A 639 17.04 -27.64 11.09
C LYS A 639 18.46 -27.51 11.59
N THR A 640 19.44 -27.61 10.69
CA THR A 640 20.87 -27.67 11.01
C THR A 640 21.69 -26.73 10.13
N ASN A 641 22.97 -26.58 10.48
CA ASN A 641 23.95 -25.88 9.65
C ASN A 641 24.17 -26.52 8.27
N GLU A 642 23.98 -27.83 8.14
CA GLU A 642 24.26 -28.59 6.90
C GLU A 642 23.14 -28.40 5.87
N ASP A 643 21.91 -28.16 6.31
CA ASP A 643 20.77 -27.85 5.46
C ASP A 643 20.89 -26.49 4.74
N ALA A 644 21.74 -25.60 5.27
CA ALA A 644 21.93 -24.23 4.79
C ALA A 644 22.71 -24.18 3.45
N THR A 645 22.03 -24.46 2.35
CA THR A 645 22.60 -24.47 0.99
C THR A 645 22.19 -23.23 0.18
N ASP A 646 22.98 -22.87 -0.84
CA ASP A 646 22.60 -21.79 -1.79
C ASP A 646 21.34 -22.16 -2.59
N LYS A 647 21.13 -23.46 -2.84
CA LYS A 647 19.89 -23.97 -3.43
C LYS A 647 18.68 -23.60 -2.56
N LEU A 648 18.72 -23.92 -1.26
CA LEU A 648 17.65 -23.59 -0.32
C LEU A 648 17.42 -22.07 -0.23
N LYS A 649 18.50 -21.28 -0.15
CA LYS A 649 18.44 -19.81 -0.16
C LYS A 649 17.75 -19.27 -1.41
N ASN A 650 18.12 -19.78 -2.59
CA ASN A 650 17.55 -19.36 -3.87
C ASN A 650 16.08 -19.80 -4.01
N GLU A 651 15.72 -20.98 -3.50
CA GLU A 651 14.34 -21.48 -3.51
C GLU A 651 13.43 -20.64 -2.60
N ILE A 652 13.90 -20.28 -1.39
CA ILE A 652 13.24 -19.32 -0.49
C ILE A 652 13.08 -17.96 -1.20
N GLN A 653 14.15 -17.42 -1.80
CA GLN A 653 14.09 -16.12 -2.48
C GLN A 653 13.14 -16.14 -3.68
N HIS A 654 13.10 -17.24 -4.44
CA HIS A 654 12.16 -17.43 -5.53
C HIS A 654 10.71 -17.42 -5.03
N GLN A 655 10.40 -18.13 -3.93
CA GLN A 655 9.05 -18.15 -3.36
C GLN A 655 8.63 -16.81 -2.72
N ILE A 656 9.55 -16.06 -2.11
CA ILE A 656 9.29 -14.67 -1.68
C ILE A 656 8.91 -13.80 -2.90
N ASN A 657 9.67 -13.91 -3.99
CA ASN A 657 9.44 -13.11 -5.19
C ASN A 657 8.15 -13.52 -5.89
N GLU A 658 7.85 -14.82 -5.99
CA GLU A 658 6.57 -15.32 -6.52
C GLU A 658 5.40 -14.79 -5.69
N PHE A 659 5.44 -14.89 -4.36
CA PHE A 659 4.35 -14.37 -3.53
C PHE A 659 4.16 -12.86 -3.73
N LYS A 660 5.24 -12.08 -3.83
CA LYS A 660 5.16 -10.64 -4.12
C LYS A 660 4.53 -10.32 -5.47
N THR A 661 4.71 -11.14 -6.52
CA THR A 661 4.02 -10.91 -7.81
C THR A 661 2.54 -11.31 -7.80
N ARG A 662 2.06 -12.02 -6.77
CA ARG A 662 0.63 -12.28 -6.54
C ARG A 662 -0.08 -11.16 -5.78
N ILE A 663 0.65 -10.18 -5.25
CA ILE A 663 0.09 -8.99 -4.63
C ILE A 663 -0.20 -7.97 -5.75
N VAL A 664 -1.48 -7.80 -6.09
CA VAL A 664 -1.91 -6.84 -7.11
C VAL A 664 -2.09 -5.44 -6.52
N LYS A 665 -1.66 -4.40 -7.22
CA LYS A 665 -1.95 -3.00 -6.86
C LYS A 665 -3.29 -2.61 -7.47
N GLY A 666 -4.21 -2.08 -6.67
CA GLY A 666 -5.55 -1.74 -7.12
C GLY A 666 -5.61 -0.58 -8.11
N THR A 667 -6.36 -0.78 -9.19
CA THR A 667 -6.69 0.24 -10.20
C THR A 667 -8.17 0.59 -10.22
N GLY A 668 -9.03 -0.23 -9.60
CA GLY A 668 -10.47 0.01 -9.48
C GLY A 668 -11.28 -0.02 -10.78
N THR A 669 -10.69 -0.35 -11.93
CA THR A 669 -11.32 -0.21 -13.26
C THR A 669 -12.59 -1.07 -13.45
N THR A 670 -12.63 -2.25 -12.85
CA THR A 670 -13.80 -3.15 -12.86
C THR A 670 -14.73 -2.86 -11.68
N LEU A 671 -14.15 -2.44 -10.55
CA LEU A 671 -14.87 -2.15 -9.31
C LEU A 671 -15.72 -0.88 -9.40
N GLN A 672 -15.19 0.20 -9.97
CA GLN A 672 -15.82 1.53 -9.92
C GLN A 672 -17.21 1.61 -10.60
N PRO A 673 -17.46 1.01 -11.78
CA PRO A 673 -18.80 0.97 -12.37
C PRO A 673 -19.83 0.29 -11.45
N SER A 674 -19.41 -0.77 -10.75
CA SER A 674 -20.25 -1.51 -9.80
C SER A 674 -20.50 -0.69 -8.53
N LEU A 675 -19.45 -0.03 -8.00
CA LEU A 675 -19.58 0.90 -6.87
C LEU A 675 -20.58 2.02 -7.17
N ASN A 676 -20.53 2.63 -8.36
CA ASN A 676 -21.45 3.71 -8.72
C ASN A 676 -22.92 3.24 -8.65
N ILE A 677 -23.22 2.05 -9.21
CA ILE A 677 -24.57 1.45 -9.16
C ILE A 677 -24.97 1.13 -7.72
N LEU A 678 -24.10 0.49 -6.94
CA LEU A 678 -24.38 0.15 -5.55
C LEU A 678 -24.62 1.41 -4.70
N GLN A 679 -23.72 2.39 -4.74
CA GLN A 679 -23.87 3.64 -3.98
C GLN A 679 -25.13 4.42 -4.36
N GLN A 680 -25.59 4.32 -5.61
CA GLN A 680 -26.82 4.97 -6.06
C GLN A 680 -28.08 4.25 -5.58
N TYR A 681 -28.19 2.94 -5.79
CA TYR A 681 -29.46 2.20 -5.63
C TYR A 681 -29.53 1.25 -4.43
N THR A 682 -28.39 0.90 -3.82
CA THR A 682 -28.31 -0.06 -2.70
C THR A 682 -27.74 0.56 -1.42
N GLU A 683 -27.95 -0.13 -0.31
CA GLU A 683 -27.45 0.21 1.00
C GLU A 683 -27.01 -1.07 1.75
N VAL A 684 -26.24 -0.89 2.81
CA VAL A 684 -25.87 -1.98 3.72
C VAL A 684 -26.54 -1.74 5.06
N LYS A 685 -27.43 -2.65 5.47
CA LYS A 685 -28.09 -2.64 6.76
C LYS A 685 -27.08 -2.79 7.91
N SER A 686 -27.53 -2.48 9.13
CA SER A 686 -26.75 -2.62 10.37
C SER A 686 -26.26 -4.05 10.65
N ASP A 687 -26.92 -5.08 10.10
CA ASP A 687 -26.49 -6.48 10.21
C ASP A 687 -25.54 -6.93 9.08
N GLY A 688 -25.27 -6.05 8.11
CA GLY A 688 -24.41 -6.30 6.96
C GLY A 688 -25.14 -6.77 5.69
N THR A 689 -26.47 -6.85 5.66
CA THR A 689 -27.20 -7.16 4.41
C THR A 689 -27.09 -6.03 3.41
N LEU A 690 -26.54 -6.32 2.22
CA LEU A 690 -26.59 -5.47 1.04
C LEU A 690 -27.96 -5.60 0.37
N GLN A 691 -28.75 -4.53 0.30
CA GLN A 691 -30.10 -4.54 -0.27
C GLN A 691 -30.41 -3.28 -1.08
N MET A 692 -31.52 -3.27 -1.80
CA MET A 692 -32.08 -2.06 -2.42
C MET A 692 -32.48 -1.03 -1.35
N LYS A 693 -32.22 0.26 -1.61
CA LYS A 693 -32.69 1.37 -0.74
C LYS A 693 -34.22 1.48 -0.71
N ASP A 694 -34.83 1.29 -1.88
CA ASP A 694 -36.27 1.10 -2.01
C ASP A 694 -36.54 -0.40 -2.16
N THR A 695 -36.99 -1.04 -1.08
CA THR A 695 -37.28 -2.48 -1.05
C THR A 695 -38.51 -2.88 -1.87
N SER A 696 -39.24 -1.92 -2.45
CA SER A 696 -40.28 -2.20 -3.45
C SER A 696 -39.72 -2.35 -4.86
N GLN A 697 -38.46 -1.94 -5.09
CA GLN A 697 -37.76 -2.00 -6.36
C GLN A 697 -36.73 -3.14 -6.40
N MET A 698 -36.34 -3.55 -7.61
CA MET A 698 -35.23 -4.48 -7.88
C MET A 698 -34.23 -3.83 -8.83
N LEU A 699 -32.95 -4.23 -8.81
CA LEU A 699 -31.96 -3.73 -9.77
C LEU A 699 -32.42 -3.93 -11.22
N SER A 700 -33.05 -5.07 -11.50
CA SER A 700 -33.64 -5.40 -12.80
C SER A 700 -34.71 -4.40 -13.27
N GLN A 701 -35.55 -3.89 -12.37
CA GLN A 701 -36.59 -2.92 -12.72
C GLN A 701 -36.02 -1.54 -13.07
N ILE A 702 -34.87 -1.17 -12.49
CA ILE A 702 -34.23 0.13 -12.69
C ILE A 702 -33.29 0.12 -13.89
N LEU A 703 -32.54 -0.98 -14.06
CA LEU A 703 -31.37 -1.04 -14.94
C LEU A 703 -31.48 -2.01 -16.11
N ASN A 704 -32.50 -2.87 -16.20
CA ASN A 704 -32.64 -3.73 -17.38
C ASN A 704 -32.79 -2.89 -18.66
N GLY A 705 -32.11 -3.33 -19.73
CA GLY A 705 -31.94 -2.56 -20.96
C GLY A 705 -30.78 -1.56 -20.95
N SER A 706 -30.07 -1.39 -19.82
CA SER A 706 -28.78 -0.69 -19.79
C SER A 706 -27.71 -1.44 -20.60
N PRO A 707 -26.63 -0.78 -21.04
CA PRO A 707 -25.48 -1.46 -21.64
C PRO A 707 -24.97 -2.59 -20.75
N ARG A 708 -24.86 -3.81 -21.30
CA ARG A 708 -24.54 -5.01 -20.52
C ARG A 708 -23.12 -4.92 -19.94
N MET A 709 -23.04 -4.99 -18.62
CA MET A 709 -21.81 -5.09 -17.84
C MET A 709 -21.32 -6.54 -17.86
N ASP A 710 -20.05 -6.76 -18.25
CA ASP A 710 -19.46 -8.10 -18.25
C ASP A 710 -19.33 -8.65 -16.82
N THR A 711 -18.72 -7.88 -15.92
CA THR A 711 -18.49 -8.27 -14.52
C THR A 711 -18.95 -7.16 -13.57
N PHE A 712 -19.88 -7.49 -12.69
CA PHE A 712 -20.37 -6.66 -11.60
C PHE A 712 -19.74 -7.11 -10.28
N VAL A 713 -19.04 -6.21 -9.58
CA VAL A 713 -18.23 -6.51 -8.40
C VAL A 713 -18.93 -6.03 -7.14
N VAL A 714 -19.20 -6.95 -6.20
CA VAL A 714 -19.66 -6.62 -4.84
C VAL A 714 -18.42 -6.46 -3.94
N PRO A 715 -18.10 -5.23 -3.47
CA PRO A 715 -16.91 -4.93 -2.67
C PRO A 715 -17.00 -5.52 -1.25
N LYS A 716 -15.88 -5.55 -0.53
CA LYS A 716 -15.88 -5.88 0.91
C LYS A 716 -16.67 -4.89 1.77
N LYS A 717 -16.69 -3.62 1.35
CA LYS A 717 -17.37 -2.51 2.04
C LYS A 717 -18.09 -1.61 1.04
N LEU A 718 -19.23 -1.07 1.44
CA LEU A 718 -19.93 -0.01 0.73
C LEU A 718 -20.16 1.15 1.71
N ASN A 719 -19.74 2.35 1.34
CA ASN A 719 -19.81 3.55 2.19
C ASN A 719 -19.22 3.35 3.61
N GLY A 720 -18.13 2.58 3.70
CA GLY A 720 -17.44 2.25 4.95
C GLY A 720 -18.01 1.06 5.73
N ILE A 721 -19.23 0.62 5.43
CA ILE A 721 -19.91 -0.50 6.11
C ILE A 721 -19.53 -1.83 5.43
N THR A 722 -19.11 -2.83 6.22
CA THR A 722 -18.79 -4.18 5.72
C THR A 722 -20.04 -4.92 5.28
N ILE A 723 -20.00 -5.45 4.05
CA ILE A 723 -21.05 -6.33 3.53
C ILE A 723 -20.85 -7.74 4.09
N LYS A 724 -21.90 -8.33 4.64
CA LYS A 724 -21.93 -9.69 5.19
C LYS A 724 -23.00 -10.59 4.57
N LYS A 725 -24.04 -10.03 3.94
CA LYS A 725 -25.08 -10.82 3.27
C LYS A 725 -25.48 -10.19 1.95
N ILE A 726 -25.92 -11.02 1.01
CA ILE A 726 -26.60 -10.57 -0.20
C ILE A 726 -28.11 -10.62 0.06
N GLY A 727 -28.77 -9.47 -0.03
CA GLY A 727 -30.18 -9.31 0.30
C GLY A 727 -31.13 -9.97 -0.71
N GLY A 728 -32.33 -10.31 -0.24
CA GLY A 728 -33.32 -11.03 -1.03
C GLY A 728 -33.68 -10.32 -2.33
N LYS A 729 -33.83 -11.10 -3.41
CA LYS A 729 -34.14 -10.65 -4.78
C LYS A 729 -33.20 -9.59 -5.40
N LEU A 730 -32.05 -9.27 -4.80
CA LEU A 730 -31.20 -8.14 -5.23
C LEU A 730 -30.81 -8.19 -6.72
N PHE A 731 -30.47 -9.38 -7.24
CA PHE A 731 -30.09 -9.60 -8.65
C PHE A 731 -31.15 -10.42 -9.42
N SER A 732 -32.37 -10.57 -8.89
CA SER A 732 -33.48 -11.29 -9.53
C SER A 732 -33.88 -10.67 -10.88
N ASP A 733 -34.11 -11.51 -11.90
CA ASP A 733 -34.57 -11.10 -13.25
C ASP A 733 -33.63 -10.11 -13.98
N THR A 734 -32.33 -10.10 -13.65
CA THR A 734 -31.35 -9.13 -14.18
C THR A 734 -30.87 -9.47 -15.61
N ASP A 735 -30.95 -8.49 -16.52
CA ASP A 735 -30.56 -8.60 -17.94
C ASP A 735 -29.25 -7.86 -18.29
N PHE A 736 -28.85 -6.90 -17.46
CA PHE A 736 -27.69 -6.02 -17.72
C PHE A 736 -26.36 -6.54 -17.15
N ILE A 737 -26.33 -7.68 -16.44
CA ILE A 737 -25.11 -8.25 -15.84
C ILE A 737 -24.82 -9.63 -16.45
N ARG A 738 -23.58 -9.91 -16.88
CA ARG A 738 -23.17 -11.27 -17.28
C ARG A 738 -22.56 -12.08 -16.13
N ARG A 739 -21.69 -11.49 -15.32
CA ARG A 739 -21.05 -12.11 -14.15
C ARG A 739 -21.24 -11.24 -12.91
N VAL A 740 -21.59 -11.85 -11.78
CA VAL A 740 -21.48 -11.22 -10.45
C VAL A 740 -20.27 -11.81 -9.73
N LYS A 741 -19.37 -10.97 -9.22
CA LYS A 741 -18.21 -11.39 -8.43
C LYS A 741 -18.26 -10.79 -7.05
N ILE A 742 -18.28 -11.64 -6.02
CA ILE A 742 -18.44 -11.23 -4.63
C ILE A 742 -17.08 -11.26 -3.95
N LEU A 743 -16.55 -10.08 -3.62
CA LEU A 743 -15.30 -9.92 -2.88
C LEU A 743 -15.54 -9.84 -1.36
N ALA A 744 -16.77 -9.48 -0.95
CA ALA A 744 -17.19 -9.47 0.44
C ALA A 744 -17.08 -10.86 1.09
N GLU A 745 -16.70 -10.88 2.36
CA GLU A 745 -16.71 -12.09 3.19
C GLU A 745 -18.13 -12.31 3.70
N ILE A 746 -19.01 -12.81 2.81
CA ILE A 746 -20.42 -13.01 3.14
C ILE A 746 -20.64 -14.33 3.90
N THR A 747 -21.63 -14.31 4.79
CA THR A 747 -22.13 -15.48 5.52
C THR A 747 -23.44 -16.01 4.96
N ASP A 748 -24.24 -15.16 4.30
CA ASP A 748 -25.59 -15.52 3.86
C ASP A 748 -25.94 -14.95 2.47
N VAL A 749 -26.79 -15.66 1.74
CA VAL A 749 -27.46 -15.20 0.52
C VAL A 749 -28.96 -15.44 0.67
N GLU A 750 -29.72 -14.35 0.81
CA GLU A 750 -31.14 -14.36 1.15
C GLU A 750 -32.06 -14.76 -0.03
N TYR A 751 -33.33 -15.04 0.29
CA TYR A 751 -34.38 -15.53 -0.61
C TYR A 751 -34.35 -14.92 -2.03
N GLU A 752 -34.31 -15.79 -3.04
CA GLU A 752 -34.40 -15.45 -4.47
C GLU A 752 -33.35 -14.43 -4.99
N ALA A 753 -32.20 -14.25 -4.30
CA ALA A 753 -31.20 -13.24 -4.64
C ALA A 753 -30.69 -13.27 -6.10
N PHE A 754 -30.61 -14.44 -6.75
CA PHE A 754 -30.09 -14.65 -8.11
C PHE A 754 -31.09 -15.38 -9.03
N VAL A 755 -32.40 -15.20 -8.82
CA VAL A 755 -33.44 -15.81 -9.67
C VAL A 755 -33.26 -15.41 -11.14
N GLY A 756 -33.39 -16.40 -12.03
CA GLY A 756 -33.10 -16.26 -13.45
C GLY A 756 -34.07 -15.37 -14.22
N HIS A 757 -33.59 -14.84 -15.35
CA HIS A 757 -34.40 -14.01 -16.22
C HIS A 757 -35.27 -14.87 -17.16
N THR A 758 -36.51 -15.13 -16.75
CA THR A 758 -37.43 -16.05 -17.46
C THR A 758 -37.89 -15.52 -18.82
N LYS A 759 -37.89 -14.19 -19.02
CA LYS A 759 -38.34 -13.53 -20.26
C LYS A 759 -37.25 -13.34 -21.30
N ALA A 760 -35.98 -13.21 -20.89
CA ALA A 760 -34.82 -13.08 -21.79
C ALA A 760 -33.64 -13.92 -21.27
N PRO A 761 -33.71 -15.27 -21.35
CA PRO A 761 -32.76 -16.15 -20.67
C PRO A 761 -31.33 -16.12 -21.23
N GLU A 762 -31.14 -15.58 -22.43
CA GLU A 762 -29.84 -15.28 -23.05
C GLU A 762 -29.11 -14.11 -22.37
N LYS A 763 -29.88 -13.20 -21.75
CA LYS A 763 -29.36 -12.04 -21.02
C LYS A 763 -29.13 -12.27 -19.53
N ALA A 764 -29.75 -13.32 -18.96
CA ALA A 764 -29.56 -13.72 -17.57
C ALA A 764 -28.08 -13.79 -17.17
N ILE A 765 -27.81 -13.59 -15.87
CA ILE A 765 -26.50 -13.81 -15.25
C ILE A 765 -26.01 -15.23 -15.57
N LYS A 766 -24.75 -15.34 -16.00
CA LYS A 766 -24.09 -16.58 -16.46
C LYS A 766 -23.08 -17.12 -15.46
N TYR A 767 -22.57 -16.28 -14.58
CA TYR A 767 -21.54 -16.61 -13.59
C TYR A 767 -21.84 -15.90 -12.27
N VAL A 768 -21.72 -16.61 -11.16
CA VAL A 768 -21.67 -16.01 -9.82
C VAL A 768 -20.44 -16.56 -9.09
N ASP A 769 -19.45 -15.71 -8.89
CA ASP A 769 -18.18 -16.05 -8.26
C ASP A 769 -18.25 -15.71 -6.77
N PHE A 770 -18.36 -16.74 -5.92
CA PHE A 770 -18.40 -16.59 -4.46
C PHE A 770 -17.01 -16.52 -3.82
N PRO A 771 -16.88 -15.86 -2.65
CA PRO A 771 -15.75 -16.08 -1.75
C PRO A 771 -15.74 -17.54 -1.25
N ASN A 772 -14.56 -18.10 -1.02
CA ASN A 772 -14.40 -19.43 -0.43
C ASN A 772 -14.51 -19.36 1.11
N CYS A 773 -15.73 -19.13 1.60
CA CYS A 773 -16.08 -19.12 3.03
C CYS A 773 -17.38 -19.89 3.28
N ASN A 774 -17.79 -19.97 4.55
CA ASN A 774 -19.05 -20.60 4.94
C ASN A 774 -20.20 -19.68 4.51
N ILE A 775 -20.99 -20.13 3.54
CA ILE A 775 -22.18 -19.41 3.04
C ILE A 775 -23.41 -20.29 3.25
N THR A 776 -24.39 -19.76 3.98
CA THR A 776 -25.74 -20.30 4.02
C THR A 776 -26.55 -19.68 2.89
N PHE A 777 -27.11 -20.53 2.03
CA PHE A 777 -28.07 -20.11 1.03
C PHE A 777 -29.48 -20.21 1.63
N ASP A 778 -30.33 -19.22 1.36
CA ASP A 778 -31.76 -19.26 1.67
C ASP A 778 -32.51 -19.95 0.50
N ASN A 779 -33.82 -20.13 0.62
CA ASN A 779 -34.62 -20.82 -0.37
C ASN A 779 -34.61 -20.11 -1.74
N ARG A 780 -34.62 -20.89 -2.82
CA ARG A 780 -34.76 -20.40 -4.21
C ARG A 780 -33.71 -19.42 -4.72
N VAL A 781 -32.52 -19.33 -4.10
CA VAL A 781 -31.48 -18.36 -4.50
C VAL A 781 -31.16 -18.38 -6.00
N PHE A 782 -31.10 -19.55 -6.63
CA PHE A 782 -30.85 -19.73 -8.07
C PHE A 782 -32.05 -20.29 -8.83
N ALA A 783 -33.29 -20.11 -8.35
CA ALA A 783 -34.45 -20.63 -9.06
C ALA A 783 -34.54 -20.00 -10.48
N ASP A 784 -34.86 -20.82 -11.48
CA ASP A 784 -34.90 -20.51 -12.91
C ASP A 784 -33.59 -19.92 -13.51
N ALA A 785 -32.47 -19.91 -12.76
CA ALA A 785 -31.20 -19.34 -13.20
C ALA A 785 -30.61 -20.10 -14.40
N ARG A 786 -29.98 -19.40 -15.35
CA ARG A 786 -29.34 -20.00 -16.54
C ARG A 786 -27.84 -19.73 -16.57
N LEU A 787 -27.11 -20.51 -15.78
CA LEU A 787 -25.70 -20.35 -15.47
C LEU A 787 -24.83 -21.12 -16.48
N GLU A 788 -23.77 -20.49 -17.01
CA GLU A 788 -22.75 -21.19 -17.78
C GLU A 788 -21.86 -22.05 -16.89
N ASN A 789 -21.64 -21.61 -15.65
CA ASN A 789 -20.94 -22.35 -14.62
C ASN A 789 -21.32 -21.81 -13.23
N ILE A 790 -21.27 -22.65 -12.20
CA ILE A 790 -21.29 -22.19 -10.80
C ILE A 790 -20.30 -23.00 -9.97
N ILE A 791 -19.51 -22.30 -9.17
CA ILE A 791 -18.60 -22.91 -8.20
C ILE A 791 -19.12 -22.54 -6.82
N LEU A 792 -19.73 -23.52 -6.15
CA LEU A 792 -20.17 -23.36 -4.77
C LEU A 792 -18.93 -23.37 -3.83
N PRO A 793 -18.92 -22.56 -2.76
CA PRO A 793 -17.90 -22.69 -1.71
C PRO A 793 -17.88 -24.09 -1.12
N ASN A 794 -16.70 -24.61 -0.74
CA ASN A 794 -16.55 -25.95 -0.17
C ASN A 794 -17.34 -26.17 1.13
N PHE A 795 -17.75 -25.09 1.78
CA PHE A 795 -18.48 -25.04 3.05
C PHE A 795 -19.94 -24.58 2.90
N ALA A 796 -20.45 -24.50 1.67
CA ALA A 796 -21.81 -24.03 1.41
C ALA A 796 -22.86 -24.99 1.97
N VAL A 797 -23.91 -24.43 2.58
CA VAL A 797 -25.10 -25.17 3.02
C VAL A 797 -26.18 -24.98 1.97
N LEU A 798 -26.62 -26.08 1.34
CA LEU A 798 -27.72 -26.08 0.37
C LEU A 798 -29.07 -25.83 1.08
N SER A 799 -30.05 -25.34 0.33
CA SER A 799 -31.38 -24.96 0.84
C SER A 799 -32.52 -25.55 0.00
N SER A 800 -33.76 -25.43 0.51
CA SER A 800 -34.92 -25.93 -0.22
C SER A 800 -35.15 -25.14 -1.51
N ALA A 801 -35.43 -25.86 -2.59
CA ALA A 801 -35.63 -25.28 -3.92
C ALA A 801 -34.46 -24.40 -4.44
N MET A 802 -33.23 -24.55 -3.92
CA MET A 802 -32.08 -23.68 -4.24
C MET A 802 -31.84 -23.50 -5.75
N PHE A 803 -31.91 -24.58 -6.52
CA PHE A 803 -31.74 -24.63 -7.98
C PHE A 803 -33.02 -25.04 -8.72
N TYR A 804 -34.20 -24.78 -8.14
CA TYR A 804 -35.49 -25.11 -8.75
C TYR A 804 -35.59 -24.54 -10.18
N GLY A 805 -35.80 -25.39 -11.19
CA GLY A 805 -35.91 -24.95 -12.59
C GLY A 805 -34.63 -24.39 -13.22
N ALA A 806 -33.49 -24.45 -12.52
CA ALA A 806 -32.23 -23.88 -13.02
C ALA A 806 -31.66 -24.68 -14.20
N THR A 807 -30.93 -24.00 -15.08
CA THR A 807 -30.10 -24.62 -16.13
C THR A 807 -28.63 -24.32 -15.86
N ILE A 808 -27.80 -25.36 -15.84
CA ILE A 808 -26.34 -25.26 -15.68
C ILE A 808 -25.68 -25.90 -16.91
N GLU A 809 -24.90 -25.12 -17.65
CA GLU A 809 -24.32 -25.55 -18.95
C GLU A 809 -23.08 -26.47 -18.81
N ARG A 810 -22.56 -26.66 -17.58
CA ARG A 810 -21.37 -27.43 -17.23
C ARG A 810 -21.61 -28.27 -15.98
N ASP A 811 -20.56 -28.91 -15.50
CA ASP A 811 -20.59 -29.76 -14.31
C ASP A 811 -20.96 -28.97 -13.05
N LEU A 812 -21.82 -29.55 -12.21
CA LEU A 812 -22.16 -29.05 -10.88
C LEU A 812 -21.40 -29.86 -9.83
N VAL A 813 -20.35 -29.25 -9.26
CA VAL A 813 -19.63 -29.83 -8.12
C VAL A 813 -20.31 -29.41 -6.82
N LEU A 814 -20.73 -30.38 -6.01
CA LEU A 814 -21.38 -30.13 -4.73
C LEU A 814 -20.35 -29.89 -3.61
N PRO A 815 -20.70 -29.16 -2.53
CA PRO A 815 -19.76 -28.80 -1.45
C PRO A 815 -19.23 -30.02 -0.68
N ASP A 816 -17.94 -30.03 -0.34
CA ASP A 816 -17.28 -31.22 0.21
C ASP A 816 -17.37 -31.36 1.74
N LEU A 817 -17.15 -30.26 2.49
CA LEU A 817 -16.80 -30.37 3.90
C LEU A 817 -18.00 -30.47 4.87
N TYR A 818 -19.21 -30.08 4.45
CA TYR A 818 -20.40 -30.07 5.31
C TYR A 818 -21.69 -30.61 4.67
N LEU A 819 -21.63 -31.17 3.46
CA LEU A 819 -22.84 -31.67 2.79
C LEU A 819 -23.31 -32.98 3.42
N LYS A 820 -24.38 -32.89 4.21
CA LYS A 820 -25.08 -34.05 4.82
C LYS A 820 -26.45 -34.31 4.22
N THR A 821 -27.07 -33.28 3.65
CA THR A 821 -28.45 -33.31 3.20
C THR A 821 -28.60 -32.57 1.89
N ILE A 822 -29.34 -33.15 0.94
CA ILE A 822 -29.87 -32.43 -0.22
C ILE A 822 -31.33 -32.04 0.12
N PRO A 823 -31.64 -30.76 0.34
CA PRO A 823 -32.96 -30.38 0.85
C PRO A 823 -34.10 -30.55 -0.15
N THR A 824 -35.32 -30.46 0.38
CA THR A 824 -36.59 -30.60 -0.33
C THR A 824 -36.61 -29.70 -1.57
N TYR A 825 -36.95 -30.27 -2.73
CA TYR A 825 -36.97 -29.58 -4.04
C TYR A 825 -35.63 -28.98 -4.53
N CYS A 826 -34.48 -29.20 -3.88
CA CYS A 826 -33.22 -28.50 -4.18
C CYS A 826 -32.83 -28.51 -5.67
N PHE A 827 -33.00 -29.64 -6.36
CA PHE A 827 -32.74 -29.83 -7.79
C PHE A 827 -34.02 -30.13 -8.59
N GLN A 828 -35.20 -29.78 -8.07
CA GLN A 828 -36.46 -30.01 -8.79
C GLN A 828 -36.47 -29.25 -10.12
N ASN A 829 -36.86 -29.92 -11.21
CA ASN A 829 -36.83 -29.38 -12.58
C ASN A 829 -35.45 -28.84 -13.05
N ILE A 830 -34.33 -29.21 -12.40
CA ILE A 830 -33.00 -28.75 -12.86
C ILE A 830 -32.66 -29.37 -14.24
N LEU A 831 -31.91 -28.63 -15.05
CA LEU A 831 -31.20 -29.14 -16.22
C LEU A 831 -29.69 -28.90 -16.07
N VAL A 832 -28.92 -29.96 -15.84
CA VAL A 832 -27.45 -29.93 -15.87
C VAL A 832 -26.95 -30.55 -17.16
N LYS A 833 -26.17 -29.81 -17.96
CA LYS A 833 -25.67 -30.31 -19.25
C LYS A 833 -24.35 -31.09 -19.16
N GLY A 834 -23.57 -30.83 -18.11
CA GLY A 834 -22.42 -31.65 -17.73
C GLY A 834 -22.81 -32.69 -16.67
N ASP A 835 -21.86 -32.99 -15.80
CA ASP A 835 -22.03 -33.97 -14.72
C ASP A 835 -22.53 -33.34 -13.41
N ILE A 836 -23.10 -34.12 -12.49
CA ILE A 836 -23.24 -33.73 -11.08
C ILE A 836 -22.24 -34.53 -10.26
N ILE A 837 -21.35 -33.84 -9.54
CA ILE A 837 -20.27 -34.47 -8.77
C ILE A 837 -20.56 -34.32 -7.28
N PHE A 838 -20.91 -35.43 -6.63
CA PHE A 838 -21.05 -35.50 -5.18
C PHE A 838 -19.67 -35.53 -4.49
N PRO A 839 -19.58 -35.05 -3.25
CA PRO A 839 -18.37 -35.10 -2.44
C PRO A 839 -18.11 -36.50 -1.89
N ASN A 840 -16.95 -36.71 -1.28
CA ASN A 840 -16.52 -38.02 -0.76
C ASN A 840 -17.22 -38.44 0.56
N ASN A 841 -18.40 -37.90 0.88
CA ASN A 841 -19.16 -38.19 2.10
C ASN A 841 -20.20 -39.29 1.87
N LEU A 842 -20.16 -40.36 2.67
CA LEU A 842 -21.00 -41.55 2.49
C LEU A 842 -22.40 -41.42 3.14
N ASP A 843 -22.57 -40.51 4.11
CA ASP A 843 -23.80 -40.37 4.91
C ASP A 843 -24.76 -39.29 4.37
N ILE A 844 -24.85 -39.12 3.04
CA ILE A 844 -25.70 -38.09 2.43
C ILE A 844 -27.16 -38.57 2.36
N VAL A 845 -28.07 -37.76 2.88
CA VAL A 845 -29.53 -37.98 2.85
C VAL A 845 -30.19 -37.03 1.86
N LEU A 846 -31.07 -37.55 1.00
CA LEU A 846 -31.93 -36.74 0.14
C LEU A 846 -33.29 -36.53 0.82
N GLU A 847 -33.73 -35.28 0.92
CA GLU A 847 -35.10 -34.97 1.33
C GLU A 847 -36.09 -35.17 0.18
N ALA A 848 -37.38 -35.14 0.52
CA ALA A 848 -38.48 -35.35 -0.41
C ALA A 848 -38.40 -34.45 -1.64
N ASP A 849 -38.57 -35.06 -2.81
CA ASP A 849 -38.65 -34.44 -4.12
C ASP A 849 -37.41 -33.61 -4.49
N SER A 850 -36.28 -33.87 -3.84
CA SER A 850 -35.00 -33.19 -4.06
C SER A 850 -34.50 -33.29 -5.51
N PHE A 851 -34.80 -34.38 -6.22
CA PHE A 851 -34.48 -34.63 -7.64
C PHE A 851 -35.74 -34.77 -8.53
N LEU A 852 -36.91 -34.31 -8.08
CA LEU A 852 -38.16 -34.44 -8.84
C LEU A 852 -38.06 -33.73 -10.21
N ASP A 853 -38.32 -34.48 -11.29
CA ASP A 853 -38.23 -34.03 -12.68
C ASP A 853 -36.84 -33.50 -13.10
N ALA A 854 -35.80 -33.76 -12.31
CA ALA A 854 -34.42 -33.39 -12.64
C ALA A 854 -33.94 -34.03 -13.95
N THR A 855 -33.09 -33.32 -14.69
CA THR A 855 -32.46 -33.75 -15.93
C THR A 855 -30.95 -33.52 -15.85
N VAL A 856 -30.15 -34.55 -16.10
CA VAL A 856 -28.69 -34.45 -16.25
C VAL A 856 -28.30 -35.12 -17.55
N ASN A 857 -27.59 -34.41 -18.43
CA ASN A 857 -27.14 -34.96 -19.71
C ASN A 857 -25.82 -35.75 -19.60
N GLY A 858 -24.99 -35.43 -18.59
CA GLY A 858 -23.84 -36.22 -18.19
C GLY A 858 -24.19 -37.29 -17.15
N SER A 859 -23.21 -37.70 -16.35
CA SER A 859 -23.36 -38.66 -15.26
C SER A 859 -23.56 -37.96 -13.91
N VAL A 860 -24.11 -38.69 -12.94
CA VAL A 860 -24.08 -38.31 -11.53
C VAL A 860 -23.00 -39.13 -10.82
N PHE A 861 -21.88 -38.50 -10.53
CA PHE A 861 -20.78 -39.14 -9.81
C PHE A 861 -21.07 -39.17 -8.32
N LEU A 862 -21.13 -40.39 -7.77
CA LEU A 862 -21.35 -40.65 -6.34
C LEU A 862 -20.04 -41.10 -5.67
N PRO A 863 -19.91 -40.92 -4.35
CA PRO A 863 -18.73 -41.42 -3.63
C PRO A 863 -18.72 -42.95 -3.52
N ASP A 864 -19.89 -43.57 -3.37
CA ASP A 864 -20.09 -45.01 -3.49
C ASP A 864 -21.53 -45.37 -3.91
N ASN A 865 -21.80 -46.68 -4.06
CA ASN A 865 -23.12 -47.20 -4.41
C ASN A 865 -24.14 -47.21 -3.24
N SER A 866 -23.69 -47.01 -2.00
CA SER A 866 -24.58 -46.94 -0.84
C SER A 866 -25.41 -45.65 -0.84
N VAL A 867 -24.82 -44.52 -1.26
CA VAL A 867 -25.53 -43.24 -1.42
C VAL A 867 -26.70 -43.36 -2.41
N TYR A 868 -26.52 -44.06 -3.54
CA TYR A 868 -27.63 -44.37 -4.45
C TYR A 868 -28.68 -45.25 -3.79
N THR A 869 -28.25 -46.36 -3.19
CA THR A 869 -29.15 -47.37 -2.63
C THR A 869 -30.03 -46.82 -1.51
N ASN A 870 -29.44 -46.00 -0.62
CA ASN A 870 -30.13 -45.40 0.52
C ASN A 870 -31.13 -44.31 0.10
N ASN A 871 -30.91 -43.65 -1.04
CA ASN A 871 -31.71 -42.52 -1.52
C ASN A 871 -32.46 -42.81 -2.84
N LYS A 872 -32.59 -44.10 -3.20
CA LYS A 872 -33.11 -44.54 -4.51
C LYS A 872 -34.47 -43.93 -4.86
N ALA A 873 -35.37 -43.82 -3.88
CA ALA A 873 -36.71 -43.28 -4.06
C ALA A 873 -36.74 -41.81 -4.49
N GLU A 874 -35.68 -41.04 -4.24
CA GLU A 874 -35.56 -39.65 -4.68
C GLU A 874 -34.83 -39.54 -6.02
N PHE A 875 -33.79 -40.34 -6.25
CA PHE A 875 -33.11 -40.43 -7.55
C PHE A 875 -34.01 -40.97 -8.67
N ASP A 876 -34.92 -41.91 -8.36
CA ASP A 876 -35.91 -42.46 -9.30
C ASP A 876 -36.95 -41.43 -9.78
N LYS A 877 -37.03 -40.23 -9.16
CA LYS A 877 -37.96 -39.15 -9.55
C LYS A 877 -37.41 -38.24 -10.66
N ALA A 878 -36.16 -38.45 -11.11
CA ALA A 878 -35.60 -37.71 -12.24
C ALA A 878 -36.36 -38.03 -13.54
N SER A 879 -36.51 -37.05 -14.43
CA SER A 879 -37.30 -37.20 -15.66
C SER A 879 -36.60 -38.05 -16.72
N THR A 880 -35.28 -38.19 -16.61
CA THR A 880 -34.42 -39.05 -17.42
C THR A 880 -33.69 -40.05 -16.53
N GLN A 881 -33.45 -41.27 -17.01
CA GLN A 881 -32.65 -42.26 -16.28
C GLN A 881 -31.20 -41.77 -16.15
N LEU A 882 -30.86 -41.27 -14.96
CA LEU A 882 -29.53 -40.79 -14.61
C LEU A 882 -28.53 -41.97 -14.54
N ASP A 883 -27.34 -41.79 -15.10
CA ASP A 883 -26.23 -42.74 -14.96
C ASP A 883 -25.43 -42.42 -13.68
N PHE A 884 -25.44 -43.35 -12.71
CA PHE A 884 -24.78 -43.19 -11.42
C PHE A 884 -23.47 -43.96 -11.39
N GLN A 885 -22.35 -43.24 -11.43
CA GLN A 885 -21.02 -43.84 -11.45
C GLN A 885 -20.29 -43.58 -10.13
N PRO A 886 -19.71 -44.60 -9.47
CA PRO A 886 -18.80 -44.35 -8.36
C PRO A 886 -17.54 -43.67 -8.88
N LYS A 887 -17.08 -42.63 -8.20
CA LYS A 887 -15.89 -41.88 -8.58
C LYS A 887 -14.65 -42.78 -8.56
N GLN A 888 -14.05 -43.02 -9.72
CA GLN A 888 -12.78 -43.74 -9.82
C GLN A 888 -11.66 -42.88 -9.19
N MET A 889 -10.99 -43.42 -8.17
CA MET A 889 -9.86 -42.79 -7.46
C MET A 889 -8.54 -42.97 -8.20
#